data_AF-A0A1X7RJC4-F1
#
_entry.id   AF-A0A1X7RJC4-F1
#
_cell.length_a   1.000
_cell.length_b   1.000
_cell.length_c   1.000
_cell.angle_alpha   90.00
_cell.angle_beta   90.00
_cell.angle_gamma   90.00
#
_symmetry.space_group_name_H-M   'P 1'
#
loop_
_entity.id
_entity.type
_entity.pdbx_description
1 polymer ?
#
loop_
_entity_poly.entity_id
_entity_poly.type
_entity_poly.pdbx_seq_one_letter_code
_entity_poly.pdbx_strand_id
1 'polypeptide(L)'
;MAETYPEPELLWQHASPNTTKLHDFLRKVNAKYNKSLSTYRELHQWSIENVADSWGEIWDYVGVRTSQPYTTVVSSETTMFPRPAWFAGAKLNFAENLLFPTQPVDESSPAIIAATETKREIVSWKELRERVRRCQGGMKSLGLKHGDRVAGYVANHTNALVAMLATSSIGAIWTAMSPDTGVGAVLDRMVQIEPTLLFTDNAVMYNGKTHPVLPKVKDISEGLPSLKATIIFDTVSSMGFNVEGLSSELAEKVYTYEKFISTSSSSGSLEFEQLDPDVPVYILYSSGTTGAPKCIVHGAIGTLIQHKKEHILQSDIRPGDRLFYFTTCTWMMWHWLVSGLAAGATLVLYDGSPFQYLSNGESVKDDLAMPKLIDELGIAQFGTSAKYLSVLEQRNVMPRDSGLSLKTLKAIYSTGSPLAPSTFQYVYRAFGAVNLGSITGGTDIISLFGAPCPLHPVYTGEIQVLGLGMACQAWDFEGKDVSKSGEPGDLVCAKPFPCQPVMFWGKDGKSKYKASYFEEFPGVWHHGDFIRFNPETGGLIMLGRSDGVLKPSGTRSRTADETKRENTAEISTESEVIDINATDRVLASKMSLINSALDEIGMTRFHWKLFFVLGFGYAADSALIVCHSIAQTAVTQQYGAPFKRIKGIALASQVGLLVGAAGWGFTADIIGRKIAFNTSLFSCAIFVLVAGGMPNYISFAAMVALYSAGAGGNYILDATNFLEFLPSSHAWLVTFLAVWWAVGYTITGLLAWAFLSKFSCPPDATPASCSNADNMGWRYIHITIGSLVLVLSILRVVVVKMPQTPKWLVSQNRDEEAFKGLEALSNKYGRPITLTAEDLQAQGQVLHTEKSVWSAFRLKKHFGGLFETKMLAYSTVMIILNWFVIGMVSPLYSVFLPYYLKSRGAHVGDASLDTTWRDYAINHVVGLAGPITAAVLVETRWLGRRGTLAIGAGSTMALQFGYTQIKTPAQNLAVSATITAASNIYYGTIYAYTPEILPSAHRATGYGLCVVMNRVGGIIGVLIGSYANVETTAPLFVCAGLFGLLIVLSLALPFESRGKRSV
;
A
#
# COMPACT_ATOMS: atom_id res chain seq x y z
N MET A 1 -1.95 -35.90 16.86
CA MET A 1 -3.18 -35.98 17.70
C MET A 1 -4.18 -34.99 17.11
N ALA A 2 -5.44 -34.90 17.56
CA ALA A 2 -6.25 -33.72 17.19
C ALA A 2 -5.43 -32.48 17.61
N GLU A 3 -5.25 -31.47 16.75
CA GLU A 3 -4.72 -30.17 17.21
C GLU A 3 -5.58 -29.80 18.40
N THR A 4 -4.98 -29.86 19.59
CA THR A 4 -5.67 -29.53 20.82
C THR A 4 -5.97 -28.04 20.72
N TYR A 5 -7.24 -27.74 20.44
CA TYR A 5 -7.80 -26.42 20.67
C TYR A 5 -7.26 -25.93 22.02
N PRO A 6 -6.60 -24.75 22.10
CA PRO A 6 -6.40 -24.15 23.41
C PRO A 6 -7.79 -24.05 24.05
N GLU A 7 -7.94 -24.59 25.26
CA GLU A 7 -9.25 -24.60 25.93
C GLU A 7 -9.82 -23.17 25.93
N PRO A 8 -11.08 -22.99 25.50
CA PRO A 8 -11.66 -21.68 25.37
C PRO A 8 -11.77 -21.03 26.76
N GLU A 9 -10.94 -20.01 26.99
CA GLU A 9 -10.93 -19.26 28.25
C GLU A 9 -12.20 -18.41 28.34
N LEU A 10 -13.07 -18.75 29.30
CA LEU A 10 -14.27 -17.99 29.62
C LEU A 10 -13.89 -16.66 30.29
N LEU A 11 -14.23 -15.55 29.65
CA LEU A 11 -13.94 -14.21 30.18
C LEU A 11 -15.14 -13.56 30.86
N TRP A 12 -16.35 -13.80 30.35
CA TRP A 12 -17.56 -13.18 30.87
C TRP A 12 -18.82 -13.98 30.55
N GLN A 13 -19.78 -13.91 31.46
CA GLN A 13 -21.15 -14.33 31.23
C GLN A 13 -22.09 -13.31 31.86
N HIS A 14 -23.23 -13.07 31.22
CA HIS A 14 -24.23 -12.18 31.75
C HIS A 14 -24.74 -12.68 33.10
N ALA A 15 -24.77 -11.84 34.13
CA ALA A 15 -25.16 -12.24 35.49
C ALA A 15 -26.64 -12.66 35.60
N SER A 16 -27.52 -12.03 34.80
CA SER A 16 -28.97 -12.27 34.80
C SER A 16 -29.53 -12.40 33.37
N PRO A 17 -29.18 -13.42 32.58
CA PRO A 17 -29.55 -13.50 31.16
C PRO A 17 -31.07 -13.50 30.94
N ASN A 18 -31.83 -14.02 31.92
CA ASN A 18 -33.29 -14.12 31.86
C ASN A 18 -34.03 -12.77 31.90
N THR A 19 -33.34 -11.68 32.28
CA THR A 19 -33.93 -10.32 32.32
C THR A 19 -33.75 -9.55 31.01
N THR A 20 -33.03 -10.13 30.05
CA THR A 20 -32.67 -9.49 28.77
C THR A 20 -33.85 -9.52 27.78
N LYS A 21 -33.89 -8.58 26.83
CA LYS A 21 -34.90 -8.58 25.75
C LYS A 21 -34.80 -9.82 24.87
N LEU A 22 -33.59 -10.32 24.64
CA LEU A 22 -33.39 -11.52 23.84
C LEU A 22 -33.98 -12.77 24.52
N HIS A 23 -33.88 -12.89 25.84
CA HIS A 23 -34.57 -13.97 26.57
C HIS A 23 -36.08 -13.83 26.49
N ASP A 24 -36.60 -12.61 26.64
CA ASP A 24 -38.03 -12.35 26.51
C ASP A 24 -38.56 -12.67 25.11
N PHE A 25 -37.82 -12.32 24.05
CA PHE A 25 -38.11 -12.70 22.68
C PHE A 25 -38.13 -14.23 22.51
N LEU A 26 -37.13 -14.94 23.04
CA LEU A 26 -37.09 -16.40 23.03
C LEU A 26 -38.35 -17.01 23.66
N ARG A 27 -38.79 -16.49 24.83
CA ARG A 27 -40.03 -16.95 25.48
C ARG A 27 -41.28 -16.70 24.63
N LYS A 28 -41.36 -15.57 23.94
CA LYS A 28 -42.48 -15.28 23.03
C LYS A 28 -42.50 -16.20 21.83
N VAL A 29 -41.35 -16.49 21.23
CA VAL A 29 -41.23 -17.48 20.15
C VAL A 29 -41.70 -18.86 20.63
N ASN A 30 -41.25 -19.30 21.81
CA ASN A 30 -41.71 -20.56 22.40
C ASN A 30 -43.23 -20.61 22.57
N ALA A 31 -43.82 -19.55 23.13
CA ALA A 31 -45.25 -19.46 23.36
C ALA A 31 -46.07 -19.44 22.05
N LYS A 32 -45.65 -18.66 21.05
CA LYS A 32 -46.40 -18.49 19.80
C LYS A 32 -46.30 -19.71 18.88
N TYR A 33 -45.12 -20.33 18.79
CA TYR A 33 -44.85 -21.45 17.87
C TYR A 33 -44.84 -22.82 18.55
N ASN A 34 -45.25 -22.90 19.82
CA ASN A 34 -45.24 -24.12 20.63
C ASN A 34 -43.88 -24.84 20.58
N LYS A 35 -42.80 -24.08 20.82
CA LYS A 35 -41.42 -24.57 20.88
C LYS A 35 -40.93 -24.61 22.33
N SER A 36 -39.82 -25.32 22.55
CA SER A 36 -39.15 -25.41 23.85
C SER A 36 -37.66 -25.05 23.74
N LEU A 37 -37.39 -23.95 23.03
CA LEU A 37 -36.03 -23.41 22.88
C LEU A 37 -35.54 -22.93 24.25
N SER A 38 -34.27 -23.17 24.54
CA SER A 38 -33.62 -22.91 25.83
C SER A 38 -32.31 -22.13 25.68
N THR A 39 -31.65 -22.22 24.52
CA THR A 39 -30.38 -21.56 24.25
C THR A 39 -30.46 -20.58 23.07
N TYR A 40 -29.50 -19.67 22.97
CA TYR A 40 -29.38 -18.81 21.79
C TYR A 40 -29.20 -19.61 20.50
N ARG A 41 -28.42 -20.71 20.55
CA ARG A 41 -28.15 -21.56 19.39
C ARG A 41 -29.44 -22.15 18.81
N GLU A 42 -30.34 -22.62 19.67
CA GLU A 42 -31.65 -23.14 19.27
C GLU A 42 -32.55 -22.04 18.68
N LEU A 43 -32.53 -20.83 19.26
CA LEU A 43 -33.25 -19.67 18.73
C LEU A 43 -32.70 -19.22 17.36
N HIS A 44 -31.38 -19.15 17.21
CA HIS A 44 -30.72 -18.82 15.95
C HIS A 44 -31.06 -19.85 14.88
N GLN A 45 -30.95 -21.14 15.19
CA GLN A 45 -31.33 -22.23 14.28
C GLN A 45 -32.79 -22.10 13.83
N TRP A 46 -33.72 -21.89 14.77
CA TRP A 46 -35.13 -21.67 14.45
C TRP A 46 -35.32 -20.47 13.52
N SER A 47 -34.60 -19.36 13.77
CA SER A 47 -34.72 -18.14 12.98
C SER A 47 -34.29 -18.33 11.52
N ILE A 48 -33.23 -19.12 11.29
CA ILE A 48 -32.75 -19.37 9.93
C ILE A 48 -33.56 -20.48 9.25
N GLU A 49 -34.18 -21.40 9.98
CA GLU A 49 -35.05 -22.44 9.41
C GLU A 49 -36.43 -21.92 9.01
N ASN A 50 -36.94 -20.90 9.72
CA ASN A 50 -38.28 -20.32 9.51
C ASN A 50 -38.12 -18.83 9.17
N VAL A 51 -37.64 -18.53 7.96
CA VAL A 51 -37.16 -17.18 7.61
C VAL A 51 -38.30 -16.16 7.64
N ALA A 52 -39.44 -16.43 6.99
CA ALA A 52 -40.56 -15.49 6.99
C ALA A 52 -41.16 -15.29 8.39
N ASP A 53 -41.39 -16.38 9.13
CA ASP A 53 -41.93 -16.32 10.49
C ASP A 53 -41.02 -15.55 11.44
N SER A 54 -39.71 -15.84 11.42
CA SER A 54 -38.75 -15.21 12.32
C SER A 54 -38.59 -13.71 12.06
N TRP A 55 -38.51 -13.28 10.80
CA TRP A 55 -38.44 -11.86 10.47
C TRP A 55 -39.75 -11.13 10.76
N GLY A 56 -40.90 -11.80 10.62
CA GLY A 56 -42.20 -11.30 11.09
C GLY A 56 -42.22 -11.09 12.61
N GLU A 57 -41.75 -12.07 13.39
CA GLU A 57 -41.65 -11.91 14.85
C GLU A 57 -40.66 -10.83 15.27
N ILE A 58 -39.52 -10.73 14.58
CA ILE A 58 -38.53 -9.69 14.85
C ILE A 58 -39.17 -8.32 14.61
N TRP A 59 -39.87 -8.14 13.48
CA TRP A 59 -40.60 -6.91 13.16
C TRP A 59 -41.59 -6.54 14.28
N ASP A 60 -42.44 -7.48 14.70
CA ASP A 60 -43.45 -7.25 15.73
C ASP A 60 -42.82 -6.93 17.09
N TYR A 61 -41.74 -7.64 17.45
CA TYR A 61 -41.10 -7.47 18.75
C TYR A 61 -40.33 -6.16 18.87
N VAL A 62 -39.51 -5.83 17.87
CA VAL A 62 -38.71 -4.59 17.89
C VAL A 62 -39.56 -3.36 17.57
N GLY A 63 -40.71 -3.58 16.95
CA GLY A 63 -41.71 -2.59 16.57
C GLY A 63 -41.22 -1.68 15.44
N VAL A 64 -41.90 -1.76 14.29
CA VAL A 64 -41.69 -0.86 13.16
C VAL A 64 -42.96 -0.04 12.96
N ARG A 65 -42.82 1.28 12.97
CA ARG A 65 -43.91 2.22 12.72
C ARG A 65 -44.20 2.27 11.22
N THR A 66 -45.45 2.03 10.87
CA THR A 66 -45.94 2.07 9.49
C THR A 66 -47.29 2.77 9.42
N SER A 67 -47.57 3.41 8.29
CA SER A 67 -48.92 3.89 7.95
C SER A 67 -49.78 2.78 7.34
N GLN A 68 -49.13 1.76 6.75
CA GLN A 68 -49.75 0.56 6.21
C GLN A 68 -48.94 -0.67 6.61
N PRO A 69 -49.55 -1.75 7.13
CA PRO A 69 -48.83 -2.98 7.48
C PRO A 69 -48.37 -3.74 6.23
N TYR A 70 -47.37 -4.61 6.38
CA TYR A 70 -46.95 -5.51 5.30
C TYR A 70 -48.00 -6.59 5.06
N THR A 71 -48.06 -7.08 3.82
CA THR A 71 -48.87 -8.26 3.45
C THR A 71 -48.02 -9.51 3.33
N THR A 72 -46.70 -9.36 3.11
CA THR A 72 -45.79 -10.49 2.91
C THR A 72 -44.41 -10.13 3.44
N VAL A 73 -43.82 -11.00 4.27
CA VAL A 73 -42.50 -10.75 4.89
C VAL A 73 -41.37 -10.85 3.86
N VAL A 74 -41.38 -11.87 3.00
CA VAL A 74 -40.36 -12.04 1.96
C VAL A 74 -40.98 -12.70 0.73
N SER A 75 -40.64 -12.22 -0.47
CA SER A 75 -41.23 -12.74 -1.72
C SER A 75 -40.70 -14.11 -2.15
N SER A 76 -39.50 -14.49 -1.69
CA SER A 76 -38.88 -15.80 -1.92
C SER A 76 -37.88 -16.10 -0.81
N GLU A 77 -38.00 -17.28 -0.19
CA GLU A 77 -37.05 -17.76 0.83
C GLU A 77 -35.83 -18.47 0.23
N THR A 78 -35.86 -18.79 -1.08
CA THR A 78 -34.78 -19.53 -1.76
C THR A 78 -33.93 -18.65 -2.67
N THR A 79 -34.48 -17.54 -3.18
CA THR A 79 -33.79 -16.67 -4.13
C THR A 79 -32.97 -15.61 -3.39
N MET A 80 -31.65 -15.65 -3.54
CA MET A 80 -30.75 -14.62 -3.00
C MET A 80 -30.47 -13.48 -4.00
N PHE A 81 -30.37 -13.79 -5.29
CA PHE A 81 -30.16 -12.83 -6.36
C PHE A 81 -30.99 -13.18 -7.61
N PRO A 82 -31.80 -12.26 -8.18
CA PRO A 82 -32.09 -10.91 -7.68
C PRO A 82 -32.64 -10.92 -6.25
N ARG A 83 -32.31 -9.88 -5.47
CA ARG A 83 -32.73 -9.73 -4.07
C ARG A 83 -34.27 -9.85 -3.96
N PRO A 84 -34.81 -10.67 -3.03
CA PRO A 84 -36.25 -10.75 -2.82
C PRO A 84 -36.78 -9.46 -2.18
N ALA A 85 -38.06 -9.15 -2.43
CA ALA A 85 -38.72 -8.02 -1.79
C ALA A 85 -39.04 -8.38 -0.33
N TRP A 86 -38.73 -7.47 0.59
CA TRP A 86 -38.97 -7.65 2.02
C TRP A 86 -40.11 -6.75 2.49
N PHE A 87 -41.00 -7.31 3.31
CA PHE A 87 -42.15 -6.63 3.94
C PHE A 87 -43.07 -5.93 2.93
N ALA A 88 -43.22 -6.53 1.74
CA ALA A 88 -44.04 -5.99 0.66
C ALA A 88 -45.45 -5.63 1.15
N GLY A 89 -45.96 -4.50 0.68
CA GLY A 89 -47.25 -3.92 1.09
C GLY A 89 -47.16 -2.89 2.22
N ALA A 90 -46.08 -2.90 3.03
CA ALA A 90 -45.91 -1.90 4.07
C ALA A 90 -45.58 -0.51 3.50
N LYS A 91 -46.02 0.53 4.20
CA LYS A 91 -45.62 1.93 3.95
C LYS A 91 -45.04 2.54 5.21
N LEU A 92 -43.81 3.02 5.12
CA LEU A 92 -43.05 3.52 6.27
C LEU A 92 -42.11 4.66 5.90
N ASN A 93 -41.61 5.35 6.92
CA ASN A 93 -40.52 6.30 6.80
C ASN A 93 -39.40 5.96 7.79
N PHE A 94 -38.15 6.02 7.32
CA PHE A 94 -36.98 5.71 8.15
C PHE A 94 -36.80 6.74 9.28
N ALA A 95 -36.82 8.05 8.96
CA ALA A 95 -36.64 9.11 9.95
C ALA A 95 -37.75 9.11 11.01
N GLU A 96 -38.99 8.82 10.62
CA GLU A 96 -40.12 8.72 11.54
C GLU A 96 -39.89 7.66 12.62
N ASN A 97 -39.36 6.50 12.22
CA ASN A 97 -39.04 5.40 13.13
C ASN A 97 -37.91 5.75 14.11
N LEU A 98 -36.96 6.61 13.70
CA LEU A 98 -35.89 7.09 14.57
C LEU A 98 -36.38 8.20 15.52
N LEU A 99 -37.19 9.15 15.03
CA LEU A 99 -37.68 10.29 15.81
C LEU A 99 -38.85 9.97 16.74
N PHE A 100 -39.63 8.94 16.39
CA PHE A 100 -40.80 8.46 17.11
C PHE A 100 -40.73 6.94 17.30
N PRO A 101 -39.74 6.44 18.05
CA PRO A 101 -39.62 5.02 18.34
C PRO A 101 -40.90 4.47 18.97
N THR A 102 -41.15 3.17 18.78
CA THR A 102 -42.32 2.48 19.35
C THR A 102 -42.20 2.28 20.85
N GLN A 103 -40.96 2.27 21.35
CA GLN A 103 -40.65 2.30 22.77
C GLN A 103 -40.93 3.72 23.32
N PRO A 104 -41.57 3.85 24.49
CA PRO A 104 -41.89 5.15 25.04
C PRO A 104 -40.61 5.91 25.40
N VAL A 105 -40.53 7.17 24.95
CA VAL A 105 -39.46 8.12 25.30
C VAL A 105 -40.10 9.41 25.80
N ASP A 106 -39.52 10.00 26.84
CA ASP A 106 -39.93 11.32 27.33
C ASP A 106 -39.38 12.39 26.39
N GLU A 107 -40.26 13.23 25.84
CA GLU A 107 -39.88 14.29 24.90
C GLU A 107 -38.89 15.31 25.48
N SER A 108 -38.90 15.49 26.79
CA SER A 108 -38.00 16.40 27.51
C SER A 108 -36.64 15.76 27.82
N SER A 109 -36.54 14.43 27.74
CA SER A 109 -35.29 13.70 27.98
C SER A 109 -34.29 13.87 26.83
N PRO A 110 -32.97 13.71 27.09
CA PRO A 110 -31.96 13.81 26.05
C PRO A 110 -32.12 12.76 24.95
N ALA A 111 -32.19 13.21 23.70
CA ALA A 111 -32.01 12.35 22.52
C ALA A 111 -30.54 12.29 22.10
N ILE A 112 -29.83 13.42 22.23
CA ILE A 112 -28.43 13.56 21.82
C ILE A 112 -27.64 14.25 22.93
N ILE A 113 -26.44 13.75 23.17
CA ILE A 113 -25.38 14.43 23.91
C ILE A 113 -24.21 14.56 22.93
N ALA A 114 -24.04 15.71 22.31
CA ALA A 114 -22.90 15.96 21.45
C ALA A 114 -21.71 16.48 22.28
N ALA A 115 -20.54 15.94 22.02
CA ALA A 115 -19.30 16.29 22.70
C ALA A 115 -18.22 16.59 21.67
N THR A 116 -17.44 17.62 21.95
CA THR A 116 -16.21 17.92 21.22
C THR A 116 -15.05 18.00 22.20
N GLU A 117 -13.84 18.27 21.71
CA GLU A 117 -12.70 18.52 22.58
C GLU A 117 -12.84 19.79 23.45
N THR A 118 -13.81 20.66 23.15
CA THR A 118 -13.99 21.97 23.83
C THR A 118 -15.39 22.26 24.33
N LYS A 119 -16.41 21.53 23.86
CA LYS A 119 -17.82 21.82 24.15
C LYS A 119 -18.63 20.56 24.44
N ARG A 120 -19.80 20.78 25.07
CA ARG A 120 -20.86 19.80 25.28
C ARG A 120 -22.18 20.44 24.86
N GLU A 121 -23.04 19.68 24.21
CA GLU A 121 -24.40 20.08 23.83
C GLU A 121 -25.35 18.93 24.19
N ILE A 122 -26.48 19.26 24.81
CA ILE A 122 -27.56 18.30 25.10
C ILE A 122 -28.78 18.75 24.33
N VAL A 123 -29.37 17.84 23.55
CA VAL A 123 -30.57 18.10 22.74
C VAL A 123 -31.65 17.11 23.14
N SER A 124 -32.80 17.62 23.54
CA SER A 124 -33.95 16.78 23.89
C SER A 124 -34.61 16.17 22.66
N TRP A 125 -35.42 15.13 22.84
CA TRP A 125 -36.25 14.56 21.78
C TRP A 125 -37.13 15.61 21.09
N LYS A 126 -37.77 16.50 21.88
CA LYS A 126 -38.59 17.60 21.36
C LYS A 126 -37.76 18.56 20.50
N GLU A 127 -36.59 18.94 20.98
CA GLU A 127 -35.73 19.87 20.26
C GLU A 127 -35.15 19.26 18.98
N LEU A 128 -34.76 17.98 19.02
CA LEU A 128 -34.30 17.26 17.84
C LEU A 128 -35.37 17.26 16.74
N ARG A 129 -36.62 16.92 17.09
CA ARG A 129 -37.75 16.93 16.14
C ARG A 129 -37.96 18.32 15.53
N GLU A 130 -37.86 19.38 16.34
CA GLU A 130 -37.99 20.76 15.85
C GLU A 130 -36.84 21.15 14.92
N ARG A 131 -35.60 20.79 15.25
CA ARG A 131 -34.43 21.04 14.37
C ARG A 131 -34.58 20.29 13.03
N VAL A 132 -35.05 19.04 13.06
CA VAL A 132 -35.34 18.26 11.83
C VAL A 132 -36.46 18.91 11.02
N ARG A 133 -37.54 19.37 11.66
CA ARG A 133 -38.63 20.09 10.99
C ARG A 133 -38.14 21.34 10.26
N ARG A 134 -37.31 22.16 10.90
CA ARG A 134 -36.72 23.36 10.29
C ARG A 134 -35.80 23.01 9.11
N CYS A 135 -34.95 22.01 9.27
CA CYS A 135 -34.05 21.54 8.21
C CYS A 135 -34.83 20.94 7.02
N GLN A 136 -35.89 20.17 7.28
CA GLN A 136 -36.81 19.66 6.27
C GLN A 136 -37.48 20.81 5.51
N GLY A 137 -37.92 21.85 6.21
CA GLY A 137 -38.49 23.05 5.61
C GLY A 137 -37.54 23.69 4.61
N GLY A 138 -36.26 23.89 4.98
CA GLY A 138 -35.24 24.40 4.07
C GLY A 138 -35.04 23.53 2.82
N MET A 139 -35.01 22.20 2.98
CA MET A 139 -34.91 21.27 1.84
C MET A 139 -36.10 21.38 0.89
N LYS A 140 -37.32 21.44 1.45
CA LYS A 140 -38.56 21.61 0.66
C LYS A 140 -38.59 22.96 -0.06
N SER A 141 -38.12 24.04 0.56
CA SER A 141 -38.01 25.37 -0.08
C SER A 141 -37.05 25.40 -1.27
N LEU A 142 -36.00 24.57 -1.26
CA LEU A 142 -35.10 24.37 -2.40
C LEU A 142 -35.64 23.37 -3.44
N GLY A 143 -36.86 22.85 -3.23
CA GLY A 143 -37.54 21.93 -4.14
C GLY A 143 -36.88 20.56 -4.21
N LEU A 144 -36.31 20.06 -3.10
CA LEU A 144 -35.87 18.67 -3.00
C LEU A 144 -37.07 17.72 -3.00
N LYS A 145 -36.90 16.56 -3.62
CA LYS A 145 -37.95 15.53 -3.78
C LYS A 145 -37.41 14.15 -3.38
N HIS A 146 -38.31 13.19 -3.22
CA HIS A 146 -37.96 11.78 -3.09
C HIS A 146 -36.98 11.36 -4.20
N GLY A 147 -35.87 10.74 -3.79
CA GLY A 147 -34.84 10.21 -4.68
C GLY A 147 -33.68 11.18 -4.99
N ASP A 148 -33.79 12.44 -4.56
CA ASP A 148 -32.66 13.36 -4.58
C ASP A 148 -31.56 12.88 -3.62
N ARG A 149 -30.29 13.08 -3.99
CA ARG A 149 -29.15 12.73 -3.15
C ARG A 149 -28.71 13.96 -2.39
N VAL A 150 -28.58 13.83 -1.07
CA VAL A 150 -28.05 14.86 -0.18
C VAL A 150 -26.72 14.38 0.37
N ALA A 151 -25.67 15.14 0.08
CA ALA A 151 -24.31 14.85 0.51
C ALA A 151 -23.94 15.65 1.76
N GLY A 152 -23.16 15.04 2.64
CA GLY A 152 -22.48 15.69 3.76
C GLY A 152 -20.97 15.62 3.59
N TYR A 153 -20.28 16.74 3.75
CA TYR A 153 -18.84 16.82 4.01
C TYR A 153 -18.65 17.37 5.42
N VAL A 154 -18.96 16.51 6.40
CA VAL A 154 -19.29 16.87 7.78
C VAL A 154 -18.70 15.91 8.81
N ALA A 155 -18.36 16.43 9.98
CA ALA A 155 -17.94 15.67 11.14
C ALA A 155 -19.13 15.11 11.93
N ASN A 156 -18.86 14.42 13.04
CA ASN A 156 -19.87 13.71 13.82
C ASN A 156 -20.47 14.60 14.93
N HIS A 157 -21.52 15.34 14.58
CA HIS A 157 -22.22 16.24 15.51
C HIS A 157 -23.74 16.30 15.25
N THR A 158 -24.48 16.97 16.13
CA THR A 158 -25.94 17.10 16.11
C THR A 158 -26.49 17.52 14.75
N ASN A 159 -25.94 18.59 14.15
CA ASN A 159 -26.48 19.12 12.89
C ASN A 159 -26.31 18.17 11.70
N ALA A 160 -25.25 17.34 11.67
CA ALA A 160 -25.09 16.31 10.64
C ALA A 160 -26.19 15.23 10.75
N LEU A 161 -26.52 14.82 11.98
CA LEU A 161 -27.64 13.92 12.24
C LEU A 161 -29.00 14.55 11.86
N VAL A 162 -29.20 15.84 12.19
CA VAL A 162 -30.40 16.58 11.79
C VAL A 162 -30.56 16.61 10.27
N ALA A 163 -29.49 16.87 9.51
CA ALA A 163 -29.52 16.87 8.05
C ALA A 163 -29.85 15.49 7.47
N MET A 164 -29.29 14.42 8.03
CA MET A 164 -29.61 13.05 7.62
C MET A 164 -31.08 12.69 7.89
N LEU A 165 -31.61 13.02 9.08
CA LEU A 165 -33.01 12.77 9.44
C LEU A 165 -33.96 13.59 8.57
N ALA A 166 -33.64 14.86 8.29
CA ALA A 166 -34.42 15.69 7.38
C ALA A 166 -34.40 15.14 5.94
N THR A 167 -33.26 14.65 5.47
CA THR A 167 -33.11 14.02 4.16
C THR A 167 -34.02 12.78 4.04
N SER A 168 -33.90 11.85 4.98
CA SER A 168 -34.68 10.60 4.96
C SER A 168 -36.17 10.80 5.26
N SER A 169 -36.55 11.89 5.95
CA SER A 169 -37.96 12.22 6.19
C SER A 169 -38.74 12.57 4.91
N ILE A 170 -38.06 13.11 3.89
CA ILE A 170 -38.66 13.46 2.58
C ILE A 170 -38.41 12.40 1.49
N GLY A 171 -37.91 11.22 1.86
CA GLY A 171 -37.55 10.18 0.89
C GLY A 171 -36.31 10.49 0.05
N ALA A 172 -35.52 11.49 0.41
CA ALA A 172 -34.22 11.73 -0.20
C ALA A 172 -33.17 10.76 0.38
N ILE A 173 -32.05 10.63 -0.32
CA ILE A 173 -31.02 9.63 -0.05
C ILE A 173 -29.80 10.33 0.55
N TRP A 174 -29.41 9.92 1.74
CA TRP A 174 -28.27 10.52 2.45
C TRP A 174 -26.95 9.82 2.08
N THR A 175 -25.89 10.61 1.94
CA THR A 175 -24.52 10.13 1.95
C THR A 175 -23.64 11.12 2.70
N ALA A 176 -22.57 10.67 3.33
CA ALA A 176 -21.63 11.55 4.02
C ALA A 176 -20.20 11.07 3.91
N MET A 177 -19.28 12.03 3.92
CA MET A 177 -17.87 11.79 4.16
C MET A 177 -17.32 12.81 5.15
N SER A 178 -16.31 12.39 5.90
CA SER A 178 -15.67 13.19 6.94
C SER A 178 -14.65 14.19 6.35
N PRO A 179 -14.48 15.38 6.97
CA PRO A 179 -13.66 16.46 6.41
C PRO A 179 -12.14 16.21 6.36
N ASP A 180 -11.67 15.13 7.00
CA ASP A 180 -10.31 14.62 6.86
C ASP A 180 -10.05 14.00 5.48
N THR A 181 -11.10 13.61 4.74
CA THR A 181 -10.99 13.05 3.39
C THR A 181 -10.57 14.12 2.37
N GLY A 182 -9.63 13.82 1.47
CA GLY A 182 -9.18 14.76 0.43
C GLY A 182 -10.19 14.96 -0.70
N VAL A 183 -10.14 16.12 -1.37
CA VAL A 183 -11.06 16.53 -2.46
C VAL A 183 -11.21 15.45 -3.54
N GLY A 184 -10.12 14.90 -4.05
CA GLY A 184 -10.18 13.87 -5.11
C GLY A 184 -10.97 12.63 -4.68
N ALA A 185 -10.77 12.14 -3.45
CA ALA A 185 -11.51 10.99 -2.94
C ALA A 185 -13.00 11.29 -2.71
N VAL A 186 -13.35 12.56 -2.44
CA VAL A 186 -14.74 13.05 -2.39
C VAL A 186 -15.36 13.02 -3.78
N LEU A 187 -14.70 13.61 -4.77
CA LEU A 187 -15.23 13.70 -6.12
C LEU A 187 -15.35 12.32 -6.78
N ASP A 188 -14.41 11.40 -6.54
CA ASP A 188 -14.49 10.00 -7.01
C ASP A 188 -15.78 9.28 -6.59
N ARG A 189 -16.44 9.75 -5.52
CA ARG A 189 -17.66 9.18 -4.95
C ARG A 189 -18.89 9.99 -5.28
N MET A 190 -18.84 11.30 -5.04
CA MET A 190 -20.01 12.18 -5.15
C MET A 190 -20.38 12.46 -6.61
N VAL A 191 -19.41 12.51 -7.54
CA VAL A 191 -19.70 12.68 -8.98
C VAL A 191 -20.55 11.52 -9.51
N GLN A 192 -20.34 10.30 -9.00
CA GLN A 192 -21.10 9.12 -9.45
C GLN A 192 -22.60 9.18 -9.11
N ILE A 193 -22.95 9.94 -8.06
CA ILE A 193 -24.32 9.99 -7.54
C ILE A 193 -25.00 11.34 -7.77
N GLU A 194 -24.28 12.35 -8.25
CA GLU A 194 -24.80 13.67 -8.62
C GLU A 194 -25.72 14.26 -7.52
N PRO A 195 -25.18 14.63 -6.35
CA PRO A 195 -25.98 15.17 -5.26
C PRO A 195 -26.62 16.51 -5.64
N THR A 196 -27.82 16.73 -5.13
CA THR A 196 -28.60 17.96 -5.33
C THR A 196 -28.26 19.01 -4.27
N LEU A 197 -27.81 18.58 -3.09
CA LEU A 197 -27.52 19.44 -1.94
C LEU A 197 -26.25 18.95 -1.23
N LEU A 198 -25.40 19.87 -0.78
CA LEU A 198 -24.19 19.58 0.01
C LEU A 198 -24.27 20.31 1.35
N PHE A 199 -24.23 19.57 2.46
CA PHE A 199 -23.95 20.12 3.78
C PHE A 199 -22.46 20.04 4.08
N THR A 200 -21.90 21.05 4.73
CA THR A 200 -20.48 21.06 5.10
C THR A 200 -20.20 21.88 6.35
N ASP A 201 -19.13 21.57 7.05
CA ASP A 201 -18.67 22.32 8.21
C ASP A 201 -17.82 23.52 7.80
N ASN A 202 -17.82 24.59 8.58
CA ASN A 202 -16.87 25.69 8.36
C ASN A 202 -15.43 25.28 8.72
N ALA A 203 -15.27 24.51 9.79
CA ALA A 203 -14.02 23.87 10.19
C ALA A 203 -14.27 22.69 11.12
N VAL A 204 -13.25 21.88 11.39
CA VAL A 204 -13.30 20.82 12.41
C VAL A 204 -12.21 21.02 13.44
N MET A 205 -12.46 20.62 14.69
CA MET A 205 -11.45 20.62 15.74
C MET A 205 -10.98 19.19 15.97
N TYR A 206 -9.68 18.95 15.78
CA TYR A 206 -9.11 17.63 15.98
C TYR A 206 -7.70 17.72 16.54
N ASN A 207 -7.47 17.01 17.64
CA ASN A 207 -6.21 16.92 18.36
C ASN A 207 -5.69 18.29 18.84
N GLY A 208 -6.58 19.09 19.43
CA GLY A 208 -6.32 20.43 19.94
C GLY A 208 -6.12 21.50 18.87
N LYS A 209 -6.42 21.19 17.60
CA LYS A 209 -6.19 22.08 16.46
C LYS A 209 -7.44 22.28 15.61
N THR A 210 -7.64 23.50 15.13
CA THR A 210 -8.68 23.83 14.15
C THR A 210 -8.19 23.58 12.74
N HIS A 211 -8.95 22.81 11.96
CA HIS A 211 -8.68 22.48 10.56
C HIS A 211 -9.76 23.13 9.67
N PRO A 212 -9.42 24.15 8.87
CA PRO A 212 -10.37 24.77 7.95
C PRO A 212 -10.88 23.79 6.90
N VAL A 213 -12.19 23.77 6.67
CA VAL A 213 -12.85 22.86 5.71
C VAL A 213 -13.19 23.59 4.42
N LEU A 214 -13.56 24.87 4.50
CA LEU A 214 -13.99 25.69 3.35
C LEU A 214 -13.06 25.71 2.13
N PRO A 215 -11.71 25.70 2.27
CA PRO A 215 -10.83 25.63 1.10
C PRO A 215 -11.07 24.40 0.23
N LYS A 216 -11.39 23.25 0.84
CA LYS A 216 -11.72 22.01 0.11
C LYS A 216 -13.15 22.06 -0.46
N VAL A 217 -14.07 22.71 0.25
CA VAL A 217 -15.47 22.86 -0.17
C VAL A 217 -15.55 23.59 -1.51
N LYS A 218 -14.71 24.61 -1.73
CA LYS A 218 -14.63 25.30 -3.02
C LYS A 218 -14.48 24.30 -4.17
N ASP A 219 -13.44 23.47 -4.12
CA ASP A 219 -13.12 22.52 -5.20
C ASP A 219 -14.18 21.39 -5.29
N ILE A 220 -14.75 20.97 -4.16
CA ILE A 220 -15.82 19.97 -4.12
C ILE A 220 -17.09 20.52 -4.81
N SER A 221 -17.50 21.75 -4.48
CA SER A 221 -18.69 22.39 -5.06
C SER A 221 -18.50 22.68 -6.55
N GLU A 222 -17.30 23.10 -6.99
CA GLU A 222 -16.96 23.27 -8.41
C GLU A 222 -17.01 21.93 -9.18
N GLY A 223 -16.60 20.83 -8.54
CA GLY A 223 -16.64 19.49 -9.12
C GLY A 223 -18.03 18.83 -9.17
N LEU A 224 -19.06 19.46 -8.58
CA LEU A 224 -20.42 18.91 -8.47
C LEU A 224 -21.45 19.87 -9.10
N PRO A 225 -21.55 19.93 -10.44
CA PRO A 225 -22.44 20.87 -11.13
C PRO A 225 -23.94 20.61 -10.88
N SER A 226 -24.30 19.44 -10.33
CA SER A 226 -25.67 19.08 -9.96
C SER A 226 -26.19 19.80 -8.71
N LEU A 227 -25.30 20.47 -7.95
CA LEU A 227 -25.67 21.11 -6.69
C LEU A 227 -26.59 22.32 -6.92
N LYS A 228 -27.76 22.29 -6.28
CA LYS A 228 -28.65 23.45 -6.14
C LYS A 228 -28.19 24.39 -5.03
N ALA A 229 -27.60 23.84 -3.96
CA ALA A 229 -27.07 24.64 -2.86
C ALA A 229 -25.96 23.94 -2.09
N THR A 230 -25.11 24.73 -1.43
CA THR A 230 -24.12 24.29 -0.43
C THR A 230 -24.41 24.99 0.90
N ILE A 231 -24.61 24.22 1.97
CA ILE A 231 -25.07 24.69 3.27
C ILE A 231 -23.95 24.51 4.30
N ILE A 232 -23.54 25.61 4.94
CA ILE A 232 -22.40 25.62 5.87
C ILE A 232 -22.89 25.64 7.32
N PHE A 233 -22.47 24.65 8.11
CA PHE A 233 -22.65 24.59 9.56
C PHE A 233 -21.59 25.43 10.29
N ASP A 234 -22.03 26.11 11.35
CA ASP A 234 -21.13 26.77 12.30
C ASP A 234 -20.64 25.79 13.37
N THR A 235 -19.61 25.01 13.04
CA THR A 235 -19.00 24.05 13.97
C THR A 235 -17.88 24.70 14.79
N VAL A 236 -17.11 25.61 14.19
CA VAL A 236 -16.06 26.39 14.87
C VAL A 236 -16.33 27.89 14.72
N SER A 237 -16.87 28.49 15.78
CA SER A 237 -17.33 29.89 15.78
C SER A 237 -16.26 30.94 15.47
N SER A 238 -14.97 30.62 15.61
CA SER A 238 -13.87 31.53 15.24
C SER A 238 -13.57 31.55 13.75
N MET A 239 -14.19 30.67 12.96
CA MET A 239 -13.99 30.57 11.51
C MET A 239 -15.18 31.17 10.76
N GLY A 240 -14.88 31.90 9.68
CA GLY A 240 -15.91 32.51 8.84
C GLY A 240 -16.70 31.49 8.01
N PHE A 241 -17.69 32.00 7.27
CA PHE A 241 -18.56 31.23 6.37
C PHE A 241 -18.28 31.48 4.89
N ASN A 242 -17.35 32.39 4.57
CA ASN A 242 -17.07 32.78 3.20
C ASN A 242 -16.17 31.75 2.52
N VAL A 243 -16.60 31.24 1.37
CA VAL A 243 -15.82 30.33 0.54
C VAL A 243 -15.13 31.16 -0.55
N GLU A 244 -13.88 31.53 -0.29
CA GLU A 244 -13.10 32.40 -1.18
C GLU A 244 -12.85 31.76 -2.55
N GLY A 245 -12.93 32.55 -3.62
CA GLY A 245 -12.59 32.12 -4.97
C GLY A 245 -13.65 31.28 -5.69
N LEU A 246 -14.86 31.11 -5.14
CA LEU A 246 -15.99 30.54 -5.88
C LEU A 246 -16.40 31.43 -7.06
N SER A 247 -16.90 30.81 -8.13
CA SER A 247 -17.56 31.53 -9.22
C SER A 247 -18.78 32.30 -8.71
N SER A 248 -19.14 33.41 -9.36
CA SER A 248 -20.29 34.23 -8.96
C SER A 248 -21.59 33.43 -8.91
N GLU A 249 -21.78 32.50 -9.85
CA GLU A 249 -22.96 31.63 -9.90
C GLU A 249 -23.02 30.63 -8.73
N LEU A 250 -21.89 30.04 -8.33
CA LEU A 250 -21.85 29.11 -7.19
C LEU A 250 -21.95 29.86 -5.86
N ALA A 251 -21.38 31.06 -5.76
CA ALA A 251 -21.45 31.89 -4.56
C ALA A 251 -22.90 32.24 -4.18
N GLU A 252 -23.79 32.45 -5.16
CA GLU A 252 -25.23 32.68 -4.92
C GLU A 252 -25.96 31.45 -4.36
N LYS A 253 -25.39 30.26 -4.53
CA LYS A 253 -25.93 28.97 -4.07
C LYS A 253 -25.39 28.55 -2.70
N VAL A 254 -24.56 29.39 -2.04
CA VAL A 254 -24.02 29.11 -0.70
C VAL A 254 -24.88 29.75 0.38
N TYR A 255 -25.23 28.96 1.40
CA TYR A 255 -26.04 29.40 2.54
C TYR A 255 -25.34 29.09 3.85
N THR A 256 -25.42 30.00 4.82
CA THR A 256 -25.24 29.61 6.22
C THR A 256 -26.43 28.75 6.65
N TYR A 257 -26.22 27.85 7.61
CA TYR A 257 -27.30 26.99 8.07
C TYR A 257 -28.49 27.77 8.63
N GLU A 258 -28.27 28.86 9.37
CA GLU A 258 -29.38 29.69 9.90
C GLU A 258 -30.20 30.33 8.76
N LYS A 259 -29.53 30.84 7.72
CA LYS A 259 -30.22 31.40 6.55
C LYS A 259 -31.03 30.30 5.86
N PHE A 260 -30.45 29.13 5.65
CA PHE A 260 -31.10 27.97 5.02
C PHE A 260 -32.37 27.53 5.77
N ILE A 261 -32.34 27.41 7.09
CA ILE A 261 -33.52 27.00 7.86
C ILE A 261 -34.56 28.13 8.03
N SER A 262 -34.18 29.38 7.74
CA SER A 262 -35.09 30.54 7.73
C SER A 262 -35.83 30.73 6.39
N THR A 263 -35.41 30.07 5.30
CA THR A 263 -36.04 30.26 3.98
C THR A 263 -37.46 29.69 3.90
N SER A 264 -37.80 28.75 4.78
CA SER A 264 -39.16 28.26 4.91
C SER A 264 -39.92 29.07 5.95
N SER A 265 -40.96 29.78 5.51
CA SER A 265 -41.95 30.43 6.36
C SER A 265 -42.99 29.45 6.92
N SER A 266 -42.85 28.13 6.68
CA SER A 266 -43.88 27.16 7.04
C SER A 266 -43.95 26.92 8.55
N SER A 267 -45.07 27.32 9.15
CA SER A 267 -45.58 26.84 10.44
C SER A 267 -46.09 25.38 10.39
N GLY A 268 -45.78 24.66 9.31
CA GLY A 268 -46.21 23.27 9.09
C GLY A 268 -45.54 22.31 10.06
N SER A 269 -46.25 21.22 10.40
CA SER A 269 -45.76 20.11 11.20
C SER A 269 -44.66 19.34 10.47
N LEU A 270 -43.86 18.58 11.23
CA LEU A 270 -42.92 17.63 10.65
C LEU A 270 -43.69 16.54 9.90
N GLU A 271 -43.43 16.40 8.60
CA GLU A 271 -44.12 15.42 7.73
C GLU A 271 -43.17 14.28 7.36
N PHE A 272 -43.71 13.10 7.09
CA PHE A 272 -42.94 11.92 6.71
C PHE A 272 -43.51 11.30 5.45
N GLU A 273 -42.71 11.25 4.39
CA GLU A 273 -43.09 10.55 3.17
C GLU A 273 -43.20 9.05 3.45
N GLN A 274 -44.40 8.49 3.26
CA GLN A 274 -44.70 7.08 3.50
C GLN A 274 -44.41 6.27 2.25
N LEU A 275 -43.31 5.53 2.27
CA LEU A 275 -42.70 4.91 1.09
C LEU A 275 -42.63 3.39 1.21
N ASP A 276 -42.33 2.73 0.10
CA ASP A 276 -42.12 1.28 0.10
C ASP A 276 -40.92 0.89 0.96
N PRO A 277 -40.90 -0.32 1.54
CA PRO A 277 -39.90 -0.71 2.52
C PRO A 277 -38.46 -0.68 1.98
N ASP A 278 -38.29 -1.00 0.70
CA ASP A 278 -36.99 -1.07 0.02
C ASP A 278 -36.53 0.27 -0.57
N VAL A 279 -37.20 1.38 -0.26
CA VAL A 279 -36.77 2.69 -0.73
C VAL A 279 -35.34 3.00 -0.26
N PRO A 280 -34.45 3.49 -1.15
CA PRO A 280 -33.10 3.91 -0.77
C PRO A 280 -33.11 4.96 0.35
N VAL A 281 -32.30 4.75 1.39
CA VAL A 281 -32.07 5.72 2.46
C VAL A 281 -30.63 6.19 2.52
N TYR A 282 -29.67 5.30 2.23
CA TYR A 282 -28.25 5.60 2.28
C TYR A 282 -27.50 5.16 1.03
N ILE A 283 -26.46 5.93 0.68
CA ILE A 283 -25.40 5.49 -0.23
C ILE A 283 -24.08 5.52 0.54
N LEU A 284 -23.48 4.34 0.72
CA LEU A 284 -22.15 4.18 1.33
C LEU A 284 -21.16 3.68 0.28
N TYR A 285 -19.87 3.78 0.59
CA TYR A 285 -18.81 3.52 -0.38
C TYR A 285 -17.87 2.42 0.10
N SER A 286 -17.55 1.47 -0.78
CA SER A 286 -16.45 0.52 -0.57
C SER A 286 -15.39 0.64 -1.67
N SER A 287 -14.14 0.32 -1.34
CA SER A 287 -13.03 0.33 -2.29
C SER A 287 -13.22 -0.77 -3.34
N GLY A 288 -13.20 -0.40 -4.62
CA GLY A 288 -13.13 -1.36 -5.72
C GLY A 288 -11.69 -1.88 -5.88
N THR A 289 -11.51 -3.17 -6.14
CA THR A 289 -10.19 -3.79 -6.36
C THR A 289 -9.53 -3.34 -7.68
N THR A 290 -10.31 -2.82 -8.63
CA THR A 290 -9.82 -2.49 -9.99
C THR A 290 -10.48 -1.23 -10.62
N GLY A 291 -11.27 -0.45 -9.88
CA GLY A 291 -12.03 0.69 -10.44
C GLY A 291 -12.58 1.67 -9.41
N ALA A 292 -13.42 2.62 -9.87
CA ALA A 292 -14.05 3.64 -9.01
C ALA A 292 -14.81 3.03 -7.82
N PRO A 293 -14.88 3.71 -6.66
CA PRO A 293 -15.55 3.18 -5.46
C PRO A 293 -16.97 2.68 -5.74
N LYS A 294 -17.33 1.55 -5.14
CA LYS A 294 -18.67 0.97 -5.27
C LYS A 294 -19.64 1.82 -4.43
N CYS A 295 -20.67 2.37 -5.05
CA CYS A 295 -21.74 3.11 -4.39
C CYS A 295 -22.84 2.14 -3.96
N ILE A 296 -22.78 1.65 -2.73
CA ILE A 296 -23.69 0.65 -2.17
C ILE A 296 -24.94 1.35 -1.63
N VAL A 297 -26.11 0.96 -2.13
CA VAL A 297 -27.39 1.58 -1.76
C VAL A 297 -28.11 0.70 -0.75
N HIS A 298 -28.46 1.26 0.40
CA HIS A 298 -29.21 0.56 1.45
C HIS A 298 -30.65 1.03 1.50
N GLY A 299 -31.57 0.08 1.65
CA GLY A 299 -33.01 0.33 1.76
C GLY A 299 -33.43 0.67 3.19
N ALA A 300 -34.56 1.37 3.32
CA ALA A 300 -35.10 1.81 4.60
C ALA A 300 -35.37 0.65 5.57
N ILE A 301 -36.13 -0.37 5.15
CA ILE A 301 -36.47 -1.47 6.06
C ILE A 301 -35.28 -2.35 6.39
N GLY A 302 -34.45 -2.68 5.39
CA GLY A 302 -33.28 -3.53 5.57
C GLY A 302 -32.36 -2.97 6.64
N THR A 303 -32.11 -1.66 6.59
CA THR A 303 -31.32 -0.94 7.59
C THR A 303 -32.01 -0.89 8.94
N LEU A 304 -33.28 -0.47 8.97
CA LEU A 304 -34.02 -0.22 10.20
C LEU A 304 -34.22 -1.48 11.04
N ILE A 305 -34.71 -2.57 10.44
CA ILE A 305 -35.04 -3.79 11.19
C ILE A 305 -33.79 -4.46 11.72
N GLN A 306 -32.68 -4.43 10.96
CA GLN A 306 -31.42 -5.01 11.40
C GLN A 306 -30.82 -4.25 12.56
N HIS A 307 -30.72 -2.93 12.47
CA HIS A 307 -30.22 -2.13 13.58
C HIS A 307 -31.10 -2.27 14.82
N LYS A 308 -32.43 -2.27 14.68
CA LYS A 308 -33.33 -2.50 15.83
C LYS A 308 -33.13 -3.87 16.46
N LYS A 309 -33.00 -4.93 15.65
CA LYS A 309 -32.70 -6.29 16.12
C LYS A 309 -31.38 -6.33 16.89
N GLU A 310 -30.32 -5.75 16.32
CA GLU A 310 -28.99 -5.73 16.94
C GLU A 310 -28.95 -4.90 18.23
N HIS A 311 -29.56 -3.73 18.24
CA HIS A 311 -29.61 -2.85 19.42
C HIS A 311 -30.48 -3.45 20.53
N ILE A 312 -31.75 -3.77 20.23
CA ILE A 312 -32.72 -4.13 21.26
C ILE A 312 -32.50 -5.56 21.75
N LEU A 313 -32.24 -6.51 20.85
CA LEU A 313 -32.12 -7.92 21.22
C LEU A 313 -30.67 -8.27 21.55
N GLN A 314 -29.74 -8.06 20.62
CA GLN A 314 -28.38 -8.60 20.73
C GLN A 314 -27.47 -7.78 21.66
N SER A 315 -27.71 -6.47 21.75
CA SER A 315 -26.95 -5.53 22.59
C SER A 315 -27.68 -5.14 23.87
N ASP A 316 -28.93 -5.61 24.03
CA ASP A 316 -29.86 -5.32 25.14
C ASP A 316 -30.03 -3.82 25.45
N ILE A 317 -29.94 -2.95 24.42
CA ILE A 317 -30.09 -1.50 24.57
C ILE A 317 -31.52 -1.18 24.98
N ARG A 318 -31.65 -0.42 26.07
CA ARG A 318 -32.94 -0.01 26.63
C ARG A 318 -33.21 1.47 26.35
N PRO A 319 -34.48 1.90 26.34
CA PRO A 319 -34.82 3.32 26.31
C PRO A 319 -34.11 4.09 27.42
N GLY A 320 -33.45 5.19 27.06
CA GLY A 320 -32.64 6.00 27.97
C GLY A 320 -31.20 5.53 28.21
N ASP A 321 -30.80 4.33 27.73
CA ASP A 321 -29.39 3.96 27.70
C ASP A 321 -28.63 4.91 26.77
N ARG A 322 -27.39 5.24 27.16
CA ARG A 322 -26.51 6.15 26.40
C ARG A 322 -25.58 5.34 25.52
N LEU A 323 -25.80 5.43 24.21
CA LEU A 323 -25.05 4.73 23.18
C LEU A 323 -23.99 5.65 22.56
N PHE A 324 -22.74 5.22 22.63
CA PHE A 324 -21.61 5.93 22.03
C PHE A 324 -20.85 4.98 21.11
N TYR A 325 -20.55 5.42 19.88
CA TYR A 325 -19.54 4.79 19.04
C TYR A 325 -18.52 5.86 18.63
N PHE A 326 -17.24 5.62 18.90
CA PHE A 326 -16.18 6.47 18.39
C PHE A 326 -15.99 6.22 16.88
N THR A 327 -16.57 7.08 16.05
CA THR A 327 -16.65 6.92 14.59
C THR A 327 -16.79 8.26 13.88
N THR A 328 -16.48 8.29 12.58
CA THR A 328 -16.80 9.41 11.68
C THR A 328 -18.05 9.09 10.84
N CYS A 329 -18.66 10.12 10.24
CA CYS A 329 -19.84 10.00 9.38
C CYS A 329 -19.61 9.16 8.10
N THR A 330 -18.34 8.90 7.73
CA THR A 330 -17.99 8.08 6.56
C THR A 330 -18.24 6.59 6.81
N TRP A 331 -18.07 6.13 8.05
CA TRP A 331 -18.12 4.71 8.38
C TRP A 331 -19.55 4.25 8.67
N MET A 332 -19.85 2.99 8.35
CA MET A 332 -21.17 2.40 8.64
C MET A 332 -21.50 2.40 10.15
N MET A 333 -20.50 2.41 11.04
CA MET A 333 -20.73 2.49 12.48
C MET A 333 -21.42 3.79 12.92
N TRP A 334 -21.30 4.89 12.16
CA TRP A 334 -22.11 6.09 12.43
C TRP A 334 -23.59 5.84 12.15
N HIS A 335 -23.90 5.12 11.07
CA HIS A 335 -25.26 4.77 10.67
C HIS A 335 -25.89 3.75 11.64
N TRP A 336 -25.08 2.83 12.15
CA TRP A 336 -25.43 1.94 13.26
C TRP A 336 -25.73 2.76 14.52
N LEU A 337 -24.82 3.63 14.97
CA LEU A 337 -24.99 4.52 16.12
C LEU A 337 -26.29 5.33 16.04
N VAL A 338 -26.54 6.05 14.94
CA VAL A 338 -27.70 6.94 14.83
C VAL A 338 -29.04 6.20 14.82
N SER A 339 -29.05 4.93 14.39
CA SER A 339 -30.23 4.08 14.48
C SER A 339 -30.55 3.63 15.92
N GLY A 340 -29.68 3.91 16.89
CA GLY A 340 -29.97 3.75 18.32
C GLY A 340 -31.18 4.56 18.79
N LEU A 341 -31.48 5.70 18.12
CA LEU A 341 -32.71 6.45 18.37
C LEU A 341 -33.97 5.59 18.16
N ALA A 342 -33.95 4.69 17.18
CA ALA A 342 -35.07 3.81 16.88
C ALA A 342 -35.30 2.72 17.96
N ALA A 343 -34.35 2.55 18.89
CA ALA A 343 -34.46 1.74 20.10
C ALA A 343 -34.79 2.58 21.35
N GLY A 344 -34.90 3.91 21.21
CA GLY A 344 -35.12 4.86 22.31
C GLY A 344 -33.85 5.24 23.08
N ALA A 345 -32.66 4.94 22.55
CA ALA A 345 -31.38 5.30 23.19
C ALA A 345 -31.09 6.79 23.06
N THR A 346 -30.34 7.34 24.02
CA THR A 346 -29.70 8.64 23.89
C THR A 346 -28.37 8.44 23.16
N LEU A 347 -28.16 9.17 22.07
CA LEU A 347 -26.90 9.11 21.32
C LEU A 347 -25.84 9.99 21.95
N VAL A 348 -24.60 9.51 22.00
CA VAL A 348 -23.43 10.34 22.23
C VAL A 348 -22.71 10.51 20.90
N LEU A 349 -22.69 11.74 20.38
CA LEU A 349 -21.97 12.09 19.15
C LEU A 349 -20.68 12.78 19.52
N TYR A 350 -19.55 12.29 19.02
CA TYR A 350 -18.23 12.83 19.38
C TYR A 350 -17.46 13.29 18.16
N ASP A 351 -17.04 14.55 18.16
CA ASP A 351 -16.13 15.14 17.18
C ASP A 351 -14.81 15.56 17.84
N GLY A 352 -13.76 14.77 17.62
CA GLY A 352 -12.45 14.99 18.21
C GLY A 352 -11.54 13.76 18.19
N SER A 353 -10.33 13.93 18.73
CA SER A 353 -9.38 12.85 18.97
C SER A 353 -9.81 11.99 20.17
N PRO A 354 -9.61 10.66 20.16
CA PRO A 354 -9.94 9.82 21.31
C PRO A 354 -8.94 9.96 22.47
N PHE A 355 -7.91 10.82 22.32
CA PHE A 355 -6.87 11.10 23.31
C PHE A 355 -6.85 12.57 23.74
N GLN A 356 -7.96 13.28 23.55
CA GLN A 356 -8.15 14.66 23.99
C GLN A 356 -9.40 14.73 24.87
N TYR A 357 -9.29 15.40 26.01
CA TYR A 357 -10.37 15.58 26.97
C TYR A 357 -10.61 17.07 27.23
N LEU A 358 -11.87 17.41 27.48
CA LEU A 358 -12.26 18.77 27.84
C LEU A 358 -11.92 19.03 29.31
N SER A 359 -10.96 19.91 29.56
CA SER A 359 -10.60 20.34 30.91
C SER A 359 -10.57 21.87 30.98
N ASN A 360 -11.39 22.46 31.85
CA ASN A 360 -11.49 23.92 32.05
C ASN A 360 -11.74 24.73 30.76
N GLY A 361 -12.51 24.18 29.81
CA GLY A 361 -12.81 24.84 28.53
C GLY A 361 -11.75 24.61 27.43
N GLU A 362 -10.68 23.88 27.73
CA GLU A 362 -9.59 23.60 26.79
C GLU A 362 -9.50 22.11 26.44
N SER A 363 -8.99 21.84 25.22
CA SER A 363 -8.65 20.50 24.75
C SER A 363 -7.29 20.10 25.32
N VAL A 364 -7.27 19.11 26.22
CA VAL A 364 -6.06 18.64 26.89
C VAL A 364 -5.81 17.18 26.56
N LYS A 365 -4.55 16.88 26.20
CA LYS A 365 -4.14 15.53 25.83
C LYS A 365 -4.23 14.62 27.06
N ASP A 366 -4.98 13.53 26.92
CA ASP A 366 -5.22 12.58 28.00
C ASP A 366 -5.54 11.20 27.44
N ASP A 367 -4.76 10.19 27.84
CA ASP A 367 -5.00 8.81 27.43
C ASP A 367 -6.25 8.20 28.09
N LEU A 368 -6.76 8.83 29.16
CA LEU A 368 -8.03 8.50 29.80
C LEU A 368 -9.22 9.28 29.23
N ALA A 369 -9.07 9.99 28.11
CA ALA A 369 -10.13 10.84 27.56
C ALA A 369 -11.47 10.10 27.34
N MET A 370 -11.49 8.97 26.63
CA MET A 370 -12.75 8.22 26.44
C MET A 370 -13.27 7.58 27.74
N PRO A 371 -12.44 6.93 28.58
CA PRO A 371 -12.89 6.46 29.90
C PRO A 371 -13.49 7.56 30.78
N LYS A 372 -12.90 8.76 30.80
CA LYS A 372 -13.46 9.92 31.50
C LYS A 372 -14.79 10.34 30.91
N LEU A 373 -14.91 10.34 29.58
CA LEU A 373 -16.16 10.66 28.90
C LEU A 373 -17.27 9.63 29.21
N ILE A 374 -16.91 8.35 29.32
CA ILE A 374 -17.84 7.27 29.73
C ILE A 374 -18.42 7.57 31.11
N ASP A 375 -17.58 7.94 32.08
CA ASP A 375 -18.00 8.27 33.43
C ASP A 375 -18.78 9.60 33.50
N GLU A 376 -18.27 10.66 32.87
CA GLU A 376 -18.86 11.99 32.82
C GLU A 376 -20.27 11.94 32.25
N LEU A 377 -20.43 11.24 31.12
CA LEU A 377 -21.69 11.19 30.39
C LEU A 377 -22.52 9.95 30.72
N GLY A 378 -22.11 9.09 31.66
CA GLY A 378 -22.86 7.89 32.04
C GLY A 378 -23.13 6.94 30.88
N ILE A 379 -22.13 6.74 30.00
CA ILE A 379 -22.26 5.91 28.79
C ILE A 379 -22.50 4.46 29.21
N ALA A 380 -23.50 3.82 28.60
CA ALA A 380 -23.86 2.43 28.88
C ALA A 380 -23.25 1.47 27.85
N GLN A 381 -23.07 1.93 26.61
CA GLN A 381 -22.67 1.12 25.48
C GLN A 381 -21.58 1.88 24.73
N PHE A 382 -20.34 1.38 24.74
CA PHE A 382 -19.20 2.07 24.14
C PHE A 382 -18.60 1.27 22.98
N GLY A 383 -18.70 1.79 21.76
CA GLY A 383 -18.07 1.21 20.58
C GLY A 383 -16.78 1.93 20.18
N THR A 384 -15.78 1.16 19.77
CA THR A 384 -14.47 1.65 19.32
C THR A 384 -13.80 0.66 18.37
N SER A 385 -12.56 0.95 17.99
CA SER A 385 -11.72 0.04 17.18
C SER A 385 -10.84 -0.85 18.06
N ALA A 386 -10.51 -2.04 17.55
CA ALA A 386 -9.50 -2.91 18.17
C ALA A 386 -8.16 -2.18 18.32
N LYS A 387 -7.82 -1.30 17.35
CA LYS A 387 -6.60 -0.50 17.40
C LYS A 387 -6.57 0.45 18.61
N TYR A 388 -7.67 1.14 18.90
CA TYR A 388 -7.74 2.01 20.08
C TYR A 388 -7.49 1.22 21.37
N LEU A 389 -8.16 0.08 21.56
CA LEU A 389 -7.98 -0.76 22.74
C LEU A 389 -6.54 -1.29 22.86
N SER A 390 -5.93 -1.72 21.74
CA SER A 390 -4.53 -2.15 21.73
C SER A 390 -3.55 -1.03 22.07
N VAL A 391 -3.85 0.22 21.71
CA VAL A 391 -3.00 1.37 22.08
C VAL A 391 -3.09 1.65 23.57
N LEU A 392 -4.28 1.54 24.17
CA LEU A 392 -4.42 1.67 25.63
C LEU A 392 -3.67 0.54 26.36
N GLU A 393 -3.77 -0.70 25.86
CA GLU A 393 -3.02 -1.84 26.38
C GLU A 393 -1.51 -1.60 26.31
N GLN A 394 -0.99 -1.19 25.15
CA GLN A 394 0.45 -0.91 24.95
C GLN A 394 0.98 0.20 25.84
N ARG A 395 0.13 1.19 26.15
CA ARG A 395 0.46 2.29 27.07
C ARG A 395 0.15 1.96 28.54
N ASN A 396 -0.32 0.75 28.82
CA ASN A 396 -0.71 0.28 30.15
C ASN A 396 -1.68 1.24 30.86
N VAL A 397 -2.65 1.77 30.12
CA VAL A 397 -3.67 2.67 30.67
C VAL A 397 -4.68 1.84 31.45
N MET A 398 -4.86 2.13 32.74
CA MET A 398 -5.79 1.40 33.61
C MET A 398 -6.87 2.35 34.15
N PRO A 399 -8.02 2.48 33.45
CA PRO A 399 -9.10 3.38 33.86
C PRO A 399 -9.60 3.15 35.29
N ARG A 400 -9.79 1.89 35.70
CA ARG A 400 -10.25 1.56 37.06
C ARG A 400 -9.25 1.95 38.14
N ASP A 401 -7.96 1.82 37.88
CA ASP A 401 -6.90 2.20 38.82
C ASP A 401 -6.77 3.74 38.92
N SER A 402 -7.34 4.46 37.96
CA SER A 402 -7.32 5.93 37.89
C SER A 402 -8.48 6.60 38.63
N GLY A 403 -9.26 5.84 39.42
CA GLY A 403 -10.38 6.36 40.21
C GLY A 403 -11.70 6.55 39.44
N LEU A 404 -11.79 6.05 38.20
CA LEU A 404 -13.02 6.07 37.42
C LEU A 404 -13.96 4.92 37.85
N SER A 405 -15.24 5.22 38.00
CA SER A 405 -16.26 4.28 38.48
C SER A 405 -16.69 3.26 37.43
N LEU A 406 -16.85 3.72 36.18
CA LEU A 406 -17.35 3.01 35.01
C LEU A 406 -18.66 2.22 35.24
N LYS A 407 -19.42 2.57 36.29
CA LYS A 407 -20.56 1.77 36.78
C LYS A 407 -21.73 1.69 35.81
N THR A 408 -21.85 2.64 34.88
CA THR A 408 -22.91 2.66 33.86
C THR A 408 -22.58 1.77 32.68
N LEU A 409 -21.30 1.46 32.46
CA LEU A 409 -20.81 0.76 31.28
C LEU A 409 -21.24 -0.72 31.34
N LYS A 410 -22.09 -1.12 30.40
CA LYS A 410 -22.60 -2.49 30.26
C LYS A 410 -21.83 -3.28 29.21
N ALA A 411 -21.42 -2.62 28.12
CA ALA A 411 -20.71 -3.28 27.03
C ALA A 411 -19.68 -2.39 26.36
N ILE A 412 -18.65 -3.04 25.82
CA ILE A 412 -17.67 -2.46 24.90
C ILE A 412 -17.75 -3.21 23.57
N TYR A 413 -17.87 -2.49 22.46
CA TYR A 413 -17.88 -3.06 21.13
C TYR A 413 -16.58 -2.74 20.39
N SER A 414 -16.01 -3.74 19.72
CA SER A 414 -14.81 -3.60 18.91
C SER A 414 -15.04 -4.11 17.50
N THR A 415 -14.68 -3.32 16.49
CA THR A 415 -14.73 -3.73 15.08
C THR A 415 -13.58 -3.12 14.25
N GLY A 416 -13.55 -3.45 12.96
CA GLY A 416 -12.57 -2.96 11.97
C GLY A 416 -11.33 -3.84 11.81
N SER A 417 -10.99 -4.65 12.82
CA SER A 417 -9.99 -5.71 12.72
C SER A 417 -10.24 -6.77 13.82
N PRO A 418 -9.70 -7.99 13.68
CA PRO A 418 -9.71 -8.96 14.77
C PRO A 418 -9.10 -8.37 16.05
N LEU A 419 -9.72 -8.67 17.20
CA LEU A 419 -9.22 -8.26 18.51
C LEU A 419 -8.32 -9.36 19.08
N ALA A 420 -7.09 -9.02 19.44
CA ALA A 420 -6.12 -9.99 19.91
C ALA A 420 -6.52 -10.59 21.28
N PRO A 421 -6.19 -11.87 21.55
CA PRO A 421 -6.41 -12.51 22.86
C PRO A 421 -5.92 -11.69 24.06
N SER A 422 -4.74 -11.06 23.95
CA SER A 422 -4.19 -10.22 25.03
C SER A 422 -5.05 -8.98 25.29
N THR A 423 -5.57 -8.36 24.22
CA THR A 423 -6.42 -7.19 24.31
C THR A 423 -7.80 -7.51 24.90
N PHE A 424 -8.34 -8.71 24.63
CA PHE A 424 -9.53 -9.22 25.34
C PHE A 424 -9.30 -9.23 26.86
N GLN A 425 -8.22 -9.88 27.32
CA GLN A 425 -7.88 -9.95 28.74
C GLN A 425 -7.61 -8.57 29.34
N TYR A 426 -6.93 -7.68 28.59
CA TYR A 426 -6.71 -6.31 28.99
C TYR A 426 -8.01 -5.56 29.28
N VAL A 427 -9.05 -5.69 28.43
CA VAL A 427 -10.34 -5.02 28.67
C VAL A 427 -10.93 -5.42 30.01
N TYR A 428 -10.91 -6.70 30.38
CA TYR A 428 -11.44 -7.15 31.67
C TYR A 428 -10.62 -6.65 32.86
N ARG A 429 -9.29 -6.57 32.72
CA ARG A 429 -8.43 -5.94 33.74
C ARG A 429 -8.73 -4.44 33.87
N ALA A 430 -8.81 -3.73 32.75
CA ALA A 430 -8.85 -2.26 32.69
C ALA A 430 -10.24 -1.66 32.91
N PHE A 431 -11.31 -2.31 32.44
CA PHE A 431 -12.70 -1.83 32.47
C PHE A 431 -13.63 -2.69 33.35
N GLY A 432 -13.24 -3.93 33.68
CA GLY A 432 -14.03 -4.82 34.53
C GLY A 432 -15.02 -5.70 33.77
N ALA A 433 -16.04 -6.19 34.48
CA ALA A 433 -17.00 -7.17 33.97
C ALA A 433 -18.04 -6.53 33.05
N VAL A 434 -17.63 -6.26 31.81
CA VAL A 434 -18.50 -5.74 30.73
C VAL A 434 -18.70 -6.80 29.66
N ASN A 435 -19.80 -6.73 28.91
CA ASN A 435 -19.92 -7.51 27.70
C ASN A 435 -18.95 -6.95 26.64
N LEU A 436 -17.87 -7.66 26.34
CA LEU A 436 -16.97 -7.32 25.25
C LEU A 436 -17.44 -7.98 23.96
N GLY A 437 -18.14 -7.21 23.13
CA GLY A 437 -18.58 -7.65 21.81
C GLY A 437 -17.53 -7.33 20.75
N SER A 438 -16.69 -8.31 20.39
CA SER A 438 -16.03 -8.28 19.08
C SER A 438 -17.10 -8.53 18.02
N ILE A 439 -17.30 -7.58 17.11
CA ILE A 439 -18.39 -7.63 16.12
C ILE A 439 -17.84 -7.58 14.70
N THR A 440 -18.47 -8.32 13.80
CA THR A 440 -18.10 -8.37 12.38
C THR A 440 -19.32 -8.20 11.49
N GLY A 441 -19.10 -7.52 10.37
CA GLY A 441 -20.09 -7.05 9.42
C GLY A 441 -19.40 -6.05 8.52
N GLY A 442 -20.14 -5.11 7.94
CA GLY A 442 -19.49 -4.08 7.15
C GLY A 442 -20.42 -3.19 6.37
N THR A 443 -19.80 -2.30 5.61
CA THR A 443 -20.47 -1.35 4.72
C THR A 443 -21.44 -2.06 3.78
N ASP A 444 -21.11 -3.26 3.33
CA ASP A 444 -21.85 -4.04 2.34
C ASP A 444 -23.26 -4.42 2.81
N ILE A 445 -23.47 -4.63 4.11
CA ILE A 445 -24.78 -5.00 4.67
C ILE A 445 -25.32 -4.01 5.70
N ILE A 446 -24.58 -2.94 6.00
CA ILE A 446 -24.89 -1.96 7.03
C ILE A 446 -25.39 -2.60 8.34
N SER A 447 -24.76 -3.71 8.77
CA SER A 447 -25.26 -4.60 9.83
C SER A 447 -24.14 -5.58 10.22
N LEU A 448 -24.43 -6.51 11.13
CA LEU A 448 -23.51 -7.49 11.69
C LEU A 448 -23.84 -8.93 11.24
N PHE A 449 -22.83 -9.65 10.76
CA PHE A 449 -22.86 -11.10 10.60
C PHE A 449 -22.53 -11.83 11.91
N GLY A 450 -21.58 -11.30 12.68
CA GLY A 450 -21.25 -11.78 14.02
C GLY A 450 -21.45 -10.67 15.03
N ALA A 451 -22.14 -10.99 16.12
CA ALA A 451 -22.81 -10.01 16.96
C ALA A 451 -22.66 -10.36 18.46
N PRO A 452 -22.86 -9.38 19.37
CA PRO A 452 -22.89 -9.67 20.79
C PRO A 452 -24.13 -10.49 21.15
N CYS A 453 -24.09 -11.17 22.29
CA CYS A 453 -25.26 -11.89 22.79
C CYS A 453 -25.27 -11.96 24.31
N PRO A 454 -26.32 -11.46 24.98
CA PRO A 454 -26.42 -11.56 26.44
C PRO A 454 -26.83 -12.96 26.92
N LEU A 455 -27.22 -13.87 26.03
CA LEU A 455 -27.54 -15.27 26.34
C LEU A 455 -26.38 -16.23 26.10
N HIS A 456 -25.23 -15.71 25.67
CA HIS A 456 -24.04 -16.51 25.38
C HIS A 456 -22.83 -15.94 26.13
N PRO A 457 -21.90 -16.78 26.62
CA PRO A 457 -20.66 -16.28 27.21
C PRO A 457 -19.73 -15.62 26.18
N VAL A 458 -18.75 -14.86 26.69
CA VAL A 458 -17.61 -14.32 25.93
C VAL A 458 -16.39 -15.19 26.20
N TYR A 459 -15.75 -15.65 25.13
CA TYR A 459 -14.51 -16.41 25.17
C TYR A 459 -13.38 -15.62 24.51
N THR A 460 -12.16 -15.81 25.00
CA THR A 460 -10.97 -15.14 24.47
C THR A 460 -10.80 -15.38 22.96
N GLY A 461 -10.71 -14.30 22.17
CA GLY A 461 -10.41 -14.37 20.73
C GLY A 461 -11.60 -14.72 19.83
N GLU A 462 -12.81 -14.84 20.37
CA GLU A 462 -14.01 -15.22 19.63
C GLU A 462 -15.01 -14.07 19.51
N ILE A 463 -15.67 -13.98 18.35
CA ILE A 463 -16.94 -13.28 18.20
C ILE A 463 -18.04 -14.17 18.77
N GLN A 464 -18.81 -13.66 19.73
CA GLN A 464 -19.68 -14.47 20.58
C GLN A 464 -20.62 -15.40 19.81
N VAL A 465 -21.39 -14.87 18.87
CA VAL A 465 -22.40 -15.62 18.11
C VAL A 465 -22.60 -15.05 16.71
N LEU A 466 -23.21 -15.86 15.82
CA LEU A 466 -23.78 -15.37 14.58
C LEU A 466 -24.98 -14.44 14.84
N GLY A 467 -25.22 -13.48 13.96
CA GLY A 467 -26.37 -12.58 14.02
C GLY A 467 -27.70 -13.34 13.93
N LEU A 468 -28.69 -12.94 14.74
CA LEU A 468 -30.02 -13.55 14.70
C LEU A 468 -30.65 -13.36 13.31
N GLY A 469 -31.23 -14.41 12.73
CA GLY A 469 -31.78 -14.38 11.37
C GLY A 469 -30.72 -14.41 10.23
N MET A 470 -29.42 -14.47 10.55
CA MET A 470 -28.33 -14.54 9.57
C MET A 470 -27.86 -15.99 9.44
N ALA A 471 -28.10 -16.61 8.28
CA ALA A 471 -27.73 -18.00 7.99
C ALA A 471 -26.27 -18.12 7.54
N CYS A 472 -25.36 -17.65 8.40
CA CYS A 472 -23.93 -17.64 8.12
C CYS A 472 -23.30 -19.02 8.30
N GLN A 473 -22.41 -19.38 7.38
CA GLN A 473 -21.69 -20.64 7.36
C GLN A 473 -20.23 -20.40 6.92
N ALA A 474 -19.36 -21.36 7.23
CA ALA A 474 -18.01 -21.46 6.67
C ALA A 474 -18.05 -22.49 5.54
N TRP A 475 -17.77 -22.07 4.30
CA TRP A 475 -17.72 -22.97 3.15
C TRP A 475 -16.29 -23.20 2.68
N ASP A 476 -15.94 -24.45 2.37
CA ASP A 476 -14.65 -24.75 1.75
C ASP A 476 -14.62 -24.31 0.27
N PHE A 477 -13.47 -24.53 -0.38
CA PHE A 477 -13.28 -24.17 -1.79
C PHE A 477 -14.15 -24.99 -2.76
N GLU A 478 -14.73 -26.11 -2.33
CA GLU A 478 -15.67 -26.91 -3.13
C GLU A 478 -17.12 -26.45 -2.94
N GLY A 479 -17.36 -25.44 -2.10
CA GLY A 479 -18.68 -24.93 -1.77
C GLY A 479 -19.45 -25.79 -0.77
N LYS A 480 -18.74 -26.56 0.07
CA LYS A 480 -19.35 -27.39 1.11
C LYS A 480 -19.28 -26.72 2.48
N ASP A 481 -20.38 -26.81 3.22
CA ASP A 481 -20.45 -26.32 4.60
C ASP A 481 -19.56 -27.14 5.55
N VAL A 482 -18.52 -26.48 6.07
CA VAL A 482 -17.56 -27.02 7.05
C VAL A 482 -17.76 -26.45 8.46
N SER A 483 -18.86 -25.71 8.71
CA SER A 483 -19.07 -25.00 9.98
C SER A 483 -19.01 -25.90 11.22
N LYS A 484 -19.37 -27.18 11.09
CA LYS A 484 -19.36 -28.16 12.20
C LYS A 484 -18.03 -28.89 12.39
N SER A 485 -17.11 -28.87 11.41
CA SER A 485 -15.82 -29.57 11.53
C SER A 485 -14.79 -28.77 12.33
N GLY A 486 -15.01 -27.46 12.50
CA GLY A 486 -14.04 -26.51 13.05
C GLY A 486 -12.96 -26.11 12.03
N GLU A 487 -13.02 -26.65 10.81
CA GLU A 487 -12.14 -26.28 9.72
C GLU A 487 -12.47 -24.87 9.21
N PRO A 488 -11.48 -24.14 8.70
CA PRO A 488 -11.69 -22.81 8.19
C PRO A 488 -12.29 -22.80 6.78
N GLY A 489 -13.10 -21.79 6.49
CA GLY A 489 -13.81 -21.61 5.22
C GLY A 489 -14.21 -20.17 4.97
N ASP A 490 -14.71 -19.89 3.76
CA ASP A 490 -15.30 -18.61 3.38
C ASP A 490 -16.59 -18.35 4.16
N LEU A 491 -16.70 -17.14 4.73
CA LEU A 491 -17.94 -16.64 5.31
C LEU A 491 -18.96 -16.42 4.19
N VAL A 492 -19.98 -17.25 4.21
CA VAL A 492 -21.14 -17.13 3.35
C VAL A 492 -22.41 -16.93 4.16
N CYS A 493 -23.44 -16.34 3.56
CA CYS A 493 -24.80 -16.37 4.09
C CYS A 493 -25.71 -17.13 3.11
N ALA A 494 -26.20 -18.29 3.55
CA ALA A 494 -26.86 -19.26 2.69
C ALA A 494 -28.36 -18.99 2.47
N LYS A 495 -28.96 -18.09 3.25
CA LYS A 495 -30.38 -17.71 3.12
C LYS A 495 -30.59 -16.20 2.96
N PRO A 496 -31.64 -15.76 2.26
CA PRO A 496 -31.96 -14.34 2.10
C PRO A 496 -32.08 -13.59 3.43
N PHE A 497 -31.66 -12.34 3.44
CA PHE A 497 -31.73 -11.47 4.62
C PHE A 497 -32.09 -10.02 4.23
N PRO A 498 -32.75 -9.23 5.12
CA PRO A 498 -33.33 -7.94 4.75
C PRO A 498 -32.34 -6.84 4.33
N CYS A 499 -31.17 -6.75 4.96
CA CYS A 499 -30.19 -5.67 4.74
C CYS A 499 -29.23 -5.88 3.57
N GLN A 500 -29.48 -6.86 2.71
CA GLN A 500 -28.82 -6.88 1.41
C GLN A 500 -28.98 -5.53 0.72
N PRO A 501 -27.93 -5.00 0.05
CA PRO A 501 -28.04 -3.80 -0.77
C PRO A 501 -29.23 -3.90 -1.72
N VAL A 502 -30.00 -2.82 -1.81
CA VAL A 502 -31.11 -2.76 -2.76
C VAL A 502 -30.58 -2.65 -4.20
N MET A 503 -29.44 -1.97 -4.36
CA MET A 503 -28.66 -1.94 -5.59
C MET A 503 -27.25 -1.40 -5.32
N PHE A 504 -26.37 -1.50 -6.31
CA PHE A 504 -25.28 -0.54 -6.45
C PHE A 504 -25.71 0.57 -7.40
N TRP A 505 -25.28 1.81 -7.13
CA TRP A 505 -25.62 2.96 -7.95
C TRP A 505 -24.92 2.92 -9.33
N GLY A 506 -25.57 3.49 -10.35
CA GLY A 506 -25.02 3.66 -11.70
C GLY A 506 -25.38 2.55 -12.69
N LYS A 507 -25.03 2.76 -13.97
CA LYS A 507 -25.43 1.89 -15.10
C LYS A 507 -24.97 0.44 -14.94
N ASP A 508 -23.73 0.25 -14.46
CA ASP A 508 -23.15 -1.09 -14.22
C ASP A 508 -23.38 -1.59 -12.78
N GLY A 509 -24.26 -0.94 -12.03
CA GLY A 509 -24.47 -1.26 -10.61
C GLY A 509 -24.92 -2.71 -10.39
N LYS A 510 -25.90 -3.19 -11.18
CA LYS A 510 -26.43 -4.55 -11.05
C LYS A 510 -25.38 -5.63 -11.33
N SER A 511 -24.54 -5.45 -12.36
CA SER A 511 -23.48 -6.41 -12.69
C SER A 511 -22.38 -6.41 -11.64
N LYS A 512 -21.94 -5.22 -11.19
CA LYS A 512 -20.96 -5.09 -10.09
C LYS A 512 -21.46 -5.68 -8.78
N TYR A 513 -22.76 -5.52 -8.48
CA TYR A 513 -23.37 -6.12 -7.30
C TYR A 513 -23.35 -7.65 -7.40
N LYS A 514 -23.79 -8.21 -8.53
CA LYS A 514 -23.73 -9.66 -8.78
C LYS A 514 -22.31 -10.21 -8.63
N ALA A 515 -21.35 -9.58 -9.32
CA ALA A 515 -19.95 -9.99 -9.31
C ALA A 515 -19.29 -9.91 -7.93
N SER A 516 -19.76 -9.01 -7.06
CA SER A 516 -19.15 -8.84 -5.74
C SER A 516 -19.49 -9.95 -4.76
N TYR A 517 -20.66 -10.60 -4.87
CA TYR A 517 -21.14 -11.51 -3.81
C TYR A 517 -21.78 -12.81 -4.30
N PHE A 518 -22.05 -12.99 -5.61
CA PHE A 518 -22.85 -14.13 -6.10
C PHE A 518 -22.19 -14.91 -7.25
N GLU A 519 -20.97 -14.56 -7.66
CA GLU A 519 -20.26 -15.26 -8.75
C GLU A 519 -19.40 -16.43 -8.24
N GLU A 520 -18.79 -16.31 -7.06
CA GLU A 520 -17.98 -17.39 -6.46
C GLU A 520 -18.86 -18.59 -6.07
N PHE A 521 -19.95 -18.34 -5.32
CA PHE A 521 -20.93 -19.34 -4.93
C PHE A 521 -22.31 -18.97 -5.49
N PRO A 522 -22.74 -19.57 -6.63
CA PRO A 522 -24.00 -19.22 -7.25
C PRO A 522 -25.21 -19.38 -6.31
N GLY A 523 -25.97 -18.30 -6.16
CA GLY A 523 -27.18 -18.29 -5.32
C GLY A 523 -26.93 -18.10 -3.83
N VAL A 524 -25.67 -17.92 -3.41
CA VAL A 524 -25.28 -17.73 -2.01
C VAL A 524 -24.48 -16.44 -1.87
N TRP A 525 -24.71 -15.70 -0.79
CA TRP A 525 -23.93 -14.50 -0.52
C TRP A 525 -22.53 -14.88 -0.05
N HIS A 526 -21.51 -14.57 -0.84
CA HIS A 526 -20.10 -14.68 -0.48
C HIS A 526 -19.58 -13.34 0.05
N HIS A 527 -19.18 -13.26 1.32
CA HIS A 527 -18.77 -11.98 1.90
C HIS A 527 -17.31 -11.60 1.59
N GLY A 528 -16.47 -12.59 1.30
CA GLY A 528 -15.04 -12.41 1.08
C GLY A 528 -14.21 -12.30 2.37
N ASP A 529 -14.73 -12.80 3.50
CA ASP A 529 -13.98 -13.02 4.74
C ASP A 529 -13.77 -14.52 4.97
N PHE A 530 -12.63 -14.87 5.56
CA PHE A 530 -12.29 -16.24 5.90
C PHE A 530 -12.40 -16.44 7.40
N ILE A 531 -13.12 -17.48 7.79
CA ILE A 531 -13.56 -17.70 9.15
C ILE A 531 -13.43 -19.17 9.55
N ARG A 532 -13.53 -19.43 10.85
CA ARG A 532 -13.83 -20.76 11.38
C ARG A 532 -14.72 -20.64 12.60
N PHE A 533 -15.39 -21.73 12.95
CA PHE A 533 -16.17 -21.81 14.18
C PHE A 533 -15.45 -22.68 15.20
N ASN A 534 -15.47 -22.29 16.47
CA ASN A 534 -15.05 -23.16 17.55
C ASN A 534 -16.15 -24.25 17.73
N PRO A 535 -15.82 -25.55 17.61
CA PRO A 535 -16.83 -26.62 17.70
C PRO A 535 -17.42 -26.79 19.10
N GLU A 536 -16.72 -26.35 20.15
CA GLU A 536 -17.17 -26.43 21.54
C GLU A 536 -18.11 -25.26 21.87
N THR A 537 -17.61 -24.03 21.73
CA THR A 537 -18.35 -22.81 22.10
C THR A 537 -19.38 -22.42 21.02
N GLY A 538 -19.10 -22.71 19.75
CA GLY A 538 -19.83 -22.18 18.60
C GLY A 538 -19.47 -20.73 18.24
N GLY A 539 -18.47 -20.14 18.90
CA GLY A 539 -17.97 -18.80 18.60
C GLY A 539 -17.30 -18.71 17.24
N LEU A 540 -17.37 -17.53 16.63
CA LEU A 540 -16.82 -17.24 15.32
C LEU A 540 -15.41 -16.64 15.45
N ILE A 541 -14.44 -17.18 14.71
CA ILE A 541 -13.06 -16.66 14.67
C ILE A 541 -12.80 -16.11 13.27
N MET A 542 -12.45 -14.82 13.21
CA MET A 542 -12.05 -14.15 11.96
C MET A 542 -10.59 -14.45 11.67
N LEU A 543 -10.29 -15.07 10.54
CA LEU A 543 -8.93 -15.40 10.10
C LEU A 543 -8.36 -14.37 9.11
N GLY A 544 -9.21 -13.49 8.59
CA GLY A 544 -8.83 -12.41 7.69
C GLY A 544 -9.76 -12.34 6.48
N ARG A 545 -9.35 -11.61 5.45
CA ARG A 545 -10.08 -11.57 4.17
C ARG A 545 -9.81 -12.83 3.36
N SER A 546 -10.80 -13.37 2.67
CA SER A 546 -10.65 -14.59 1.84
C SER A 546 -9.66 -14.42 0.70
N ASP A 547 -9.55 -13.22 0.13
CA ASP A 547 -8.53 -12.86 -0.86
C ASP A 547 -7.12 -12.79 -0.24
N GLY A 548 -7.03 -12.68 1.08
CA GLY A 548 -5.80 -12.64 1.85
C GLY A 548 -5.44 -13.97 2.51
N VAL A 549 -6.37 -14.84 2.89
CA VAL A 549 -6.02 -16.07 3.64
C VAL A 549 -5.52 -17.18 2.72
N LEU A 550 -4.35 -17.73 3.06
CA LEU A 550 -3.78 -18.93 2.44
C LEU A 550 -4.66 -20.13 2.79
N LYS A 551 -5.46 -20.62 1.83
CA LYS A 551 -6.23 -21.87 1.96
C LYS A 551 -5.26 -23.05 1.79
N PRO A 552 -5.07 -23.91 2.81
CA PRO A 552 -4.28 -25.12 2.65
C PRO A 552 -4.97 -26.02 1.62
N SER A 553 -4.29 -26.36 0.53
CA SER A 553 -4.81 -27.28 -0.48
C SER A 553 -5.15 -28.63 0.13
N GLY A 554 -6.39 -29.09 -0.06
CA GLY A 554 -6.93 -30.31 0.56
C GLY A 554 -6.08 -31.56 0.31
N THR A 555 -5.84 -32.33 1.37
CA THR A 555 -5.69 -33.80 1.33
C THR A 555 -5.69 -34.38 2.75
N ARG A 556 -6.54 -35.38 3.00
CA ARG A 556 -6.45 -36.30 4.14
C ARG A 556 -5.31 -37.29 3.90
N SER A 557 -4.39 -37.43 4.84
CA SER A 557 -3.89 -38.73 5.35
C SER A 557 -3.04 -38.52 6.59
N ARG A 558 -3.49 -39.08 7.71
CA ARG A 558 -2.80 -39.13 8.99
C ARG A 558 -1.99 -40.43 9.04
N THR A 559 -0.66 -40.37 8.94
CA THR A 559 0.24 -41.39 9.52
C THR A 559 1.65 -40.83 9.75
N ALA A 560 2.10 -40.93 11.00
CA ALA A 560 3.49 -40.98 11.48
C ALA A 560 4.50 -39.91 11.00
N ASP A 561 4.54 -38.73 11.66
CA ASP A 561 5.81 -38.04 11.98
C ASP A 561 5.67 -36.84 12.95
N GLU A 562 4.80 -36.94 13.96
CA GLU A 562 4.70 -35.92 15.02
C GLU A 562 5.61 -36.28 16.20
N THR A 563 6.90 -35.92 16.10
CA THR A 563 7.76 -35.74 17.29
C THR A 563 8.76 -34.58 17.13
N LYS A 564 8.55 -33.64 16.18
CA LYS A 564 9.54 -32.57 15.90
C LYS A 564 9.01 -31.16 15.62
N ARG A 565 7.75 -30.82 15.89
CA ARG A 565 7.23 -29.45 15.65
C ARG A 565 6.81 -28.76 16.95
N GLU A 566 7.80 -28.23 17.67
CA GLU A 566 7.60 -27.31 18.81
C GLU A 566 8.30 -25.95 18.59
N ASN A 567 8.74 -25.63 17.37
CA ASN A 567 9.36 -24.34 17.06
C ASN A 567 8.97 -23.86 15.65
N THR A 568 7.83 -23.19 15.50
CA THR A 568 7.57 -22.30 14.37
C THR A 568 7.06 -20.97 14.91
N ALA A 569 7.99 -20.03 15.05
CA ALA A 569 7.71 -18.64 15.37
C ALA A 569 6.82 -18.00 14.28
N GLU A 570 5.83 -17.20 14.68
CA GLU A 570 5.08 -16.32 13.78
C GLU A 570 6.06 -15.46 12.96
N ILE A 571 5.97 -15.55 11.63
CA ILE A 571 6.87 -14.83 10.71
C ILE A 571 6.50 -13.34 10.72
N SER A 572 7.33 -12.52 11.37
CA SER A 572 7.19 -11.07 11.40
C SER A 572 7.57 -10.43 10.05
N THR A 573 6.60 -9.87 9.32
CA THR A 573 6.81 -9.12 8.07
C THR A 573 7.19 -7.64 8.29
N GLU A 574 7.31 -7.18 9.54
CA GLU A 574 7.67 -5.79 9.90
C GLU A 574 9.07 -5.35 9.40
N SER A 575 9.90 -6.28 8.93
CA SER A 575 11.28 -6.03 8.48
C SER A 575 11.44 -5.83 6.97
N GLU A 576 10.36 -5.88 6.17
CA GLU A 576 10.42 -5.79 4.71
C GLU A 576 10.42 -4.32 4.19
N VAL A 577 11.11 -4.05 3.07
CA VAL A 577 11.26 -2.68 2.51
C VAL A 577 9.95 -2.15 1.91
N ILE A 578 9.16 -3.04 1.30
CA ILE A 578 7.88 -2.75 0.64
C ILE A 578 6.88 -3.82 1.07
N ASP A 579 5.68 -3.41 1.48
CA ASP A 579 4.59 -4.34 1.81
C ASP A 579 4.00 -4.92 0.51
N ILE A 580 4.58 -6.03 0.03
CA ILE A 580 4.17 -6.72 -1.22
C ILE A 580 2.87 -7.52 -1.02
N ASN A 581 2.32 -7.56 0.20
CA ASN A 581 1.04 -8.21 0.48
C ASN A 581 -0.12 -7.59 -0.32
N ALA A 582 0.04 -6.37 -0.84
CA ALA A 582 -0.94 -5.70 -1.68
C ALA A 582 -1.02 -6.24 -3.13
N THR A 583 -0.03 -7.02 -3.60
CA THR A 583 0.09 -7.42 -5.02
C THR A 583 0.17 -8.94 -5.23
N ASP A 584 0.98 -9.68 -4.45
CA ASP A 584 1.01 -11.16 -4.45
C ASP A 584 1.52 -11.71 -3.11
N ARG A 585 0.58 -12.07 -2.23
CA ARG A 585 0.87 -12.53 -0.86
C ARG A 585 1.58 -13.89 -0.81
N VAL A 586 1.33 -14.77 -1.79
CA VAL A 586 2.01 -16.08 -1.89
C VAL A 586 3.49 -15.86 -2.20
N LEU A 587 3.75 -15.00 -3.19
CA LEU A 587 5.11 -14.68 -3.58
C LEU A 587 5.89 -14.00 -2.45
N ALA A 588 5.27 -13.04 -1.75
CA ALA A 588 5.86 -12.38 -0.60
C ALA A 588 6.21 -13.37 0.53
N SER A 589 5.29 -14.27 0.86
CA SER A 589 5.50 -15.29 1.91
C SER A 589 6.64 -16.25 1.54
N LYS A 590 6.66 -16.75 0.30
CA LYS A 590 7.78 -17.57 -0.20
C LYS A 590 9.11 -16.81 -0.19
N MET A 591 9.12 -15.53 -0.57
CA MET A 591 10.32 -14.70 -0.52
C MET A 591 10.84 -14.51 0.90
N SER A 592 9.95 -14.35 1.88
CA SER A 592 10.30 -14.24 3.30
C SER A 592 10.92 -15.52 3.86
N LEU A 593 10.38 -16.69 3.48
CA LEU A 593 10.94 -18.00 3.81
C LEU A 593 12.33 -18.20 3.21
N ILE A 594 12.50 -17.88 1.92
CA ILE A 594 13.80 -17.94 1.24
C ILE A 594 14.82 -17.00 1.93
N ASN A 595 14.41 -15.78 2.28
CA ASN A 595 15.26 -14.83 3.00
C ASN A 595 15.69 -15.37 4.37
N SER A 596 14.76 -15.97 5.11
CA SER A 596 15.04 -16.55 6.43
C SER A 596 15.99 -17.75 6.33
N ALA A 597 15.81 -18.62 5.34
CA ALA A 597 16.74 -19.71 5.07
C ALA A 597 18.14 -19.22 4.67
N LEU A 598 18.25 -18.15 3.87
CA LEU A 598 19.54 -17.54 3.53
C LEU A 598 20.22 -16.92 4.76
N ASP A 599 19.44 -16.29 5.65
CA ASP A 599 19.92 -15.75 6.92
C ASP A 599 20.44 -16.86 7.86
N GLU A 600 19.74 -18.00 7.95
CA GLU A 600 20.16 -19.17 8.76
C GLU A 600 21.44 -19.82 8.23
N ILE A 601 21.53 -20.03 6.91
CA ILE A 601 22.75 -20.53 6.26
C ILE A 601 23.90 -19.55 6.49
N GLY A 602 23.59 -18.26 6.45
CA GLY A 602 24.52 -17.17 6.66
C GLY A 602 25.61 -17.10 5.59
N MET A 603 26.72 -16.45 5.92
CA MET A 603 27.79 -16.20 4.97
C MET A 603 28.71 -17.43 4.82
N THR A 604 28.88 -17.92 3.58
CA THR A 604 29.65 -19.13 3.26
C THR A 604 30.74 -18.84 2.24
N ARG A 605 31.65 -19.82 2.01
CA ARG A 605 32.67 -19.70 0.95
C ARG A 605 32.05 -19.59 -0.46
N PHE A 606 30.82 -20.06 -0.66
CA PHE A 606 30.10 -19.85 -1.92
C PHE A 606 29.78 -18.37 -2.13
N HIS A 607 29.26 -17.69 -1.11
CA HIS A 607 28.92 -16.27 -1.22
C HIS A 607 30.15 -15.39 -1.47
N TRP A 608 31.29 -15.70 -0.85
CA TRP A 608 32.55 -15.02 -1.15
C TRP A 608 33.06 -15.29 -2.57
N LYS A 609 33.01 -16.54 -3.05
CA LYS A 609 33.34 -16.85 -4.44
C LYS A 609 32.42 -16.11 -5.41
N LEU A 610 31.14 -16.03 -5.09
CA LEU A 610 30.15 -15.30 -5.86
C LEU A 610 30.47 -13.80 -5.88
N PHE A 611 30.82 -13.19 -4.75
CA PHE A 611 31.25 -11.79 -4.67
C PHE A 611 32.41 -11.48 -5.62
N PHE A 612 33.47 -12.30 -5.62
CA PHE A 612 34.62 -12.09 -6.52
C PHE A 612 34.26 -12.30 -8.00
N VAL A 613 33.48 -13.33 -8.32
CA VAL A 613 33.13 -13.64 -9.72
C VAL A 613 32.15 -12.62 -10.32
N LEU A 614 31.17 -12.17 -9.53
CA LEU A 614 30.27 -11.08 -9.92
C LEU A 614 31.02 -9.75 -9.98
N GLY A 615 31.93 -9.51 -9.02
CA GLY A 615 32.83 -8.37 -9.03
C GLY A 615 33.69 -8.29 -10.29
N PHE A 616 34.28 -9.41 -10.73
CA PHE A 616 35.02 -9.44 -11.99
C PHE A 616 34.15 -9.11 -13.22
N GLY A 617 32.85 -9.36 -13.15
CA GLY A 617 31.88 -8.85 -14.13
C GLY A 617 31.78 -7.34 -14.17
N TYR A 618 31.57 -6.73 -13.00
CA TYR A 618 31.59 -5.28 -12.83
C TYR A 618 32.89 -4.65 -13.34
N ALA A 619 34.03 -5.30 -13.07
CA ALA A 619 35.32 -4.87 -13.58
C ALA A 619 35.42 -5.02 -15.11
N ALA A 620 34.91 -6.10 -15.68
CA ALA A 620 34.86 -6.29 -17.13
C ALA A 620 33.99 -5.23 -17.82
N ASP A 621 32.81 -4.95 -17.30
CA ASP A 621 31.87 -3.97 -17.90
C ASP A 621 32.45 -2.57 -17.94
N SER A 622 33.01 -2.12 -16.80
CA SER A 622 33.70 -0.83 -16.74
C SER A 622 34.94 -0.82 -17.62
N ALA A 623 35.74 -1.89 -17.65
CA ALA A 623 36.91 -1.98 -18.51
C ALA A 623 36.54 -1.85 -20.00
N LEU A 624 35.45 -2.49 -20.45
CA LEU A 624 34.95 -2.43 -21.83
C LEU A 624 34.45 -1.03 -22.21
N ILE A 625 33.71 -0.37 -21.32
CA ILE A 625 33.24 1.02 -21.53
C ILE A 625 34.43 1.98 -21.67
N VAL A 626 35.44 1.81 -20.82
CA VAL A 626 36.63 2.66 -20.89
C VAL A 626 37.45 2.34 -22.13
N CYS A 627 37.57 1.07 -22.50
CA CYS A 627 38.40 0.57 -23.59
C CYS A 627 38.13 1.30 -24.92
N HIS A 628 36.87 1.41 -25.37
CA HIS A 628 36.59 2.20 -26.58
C HIS A 628 36.80 3.70 -26.36
N SER A 629 36.51 4.22 -25.16
CA SER A 629 36.59 5.65 -24.87
C SER A 629 38.03 6.13 -25.00
N ILE A 630 38.99 5.36 -24.49
CA ILE A 630 40.42 5.70 -24.58
C ILE A 630 41.00 5.45 -25.97
N ALA A 631 40.49 4.43 -26.68
CA ALA A 631 40.93 4.12 -28.04
C ALA A 631 40.38 5.08 -29.10
N GLN A 632 39.29 5.80 -28.80
CA GLN A 632 38.59 6.64 -29.77
C GLN A 632 39.53 7.65 -30.47
N THR A 633 40.42 8.30 -29.73
CA THR A 633 41.36 9.27 -30.31
C THR A 633 42.33 8.59 -31.27
N ALA A 634 42.96 7.49 -30.87
CA ALA A 634 43.90 6.74 -31.69
C ALA A 634 43.24 6.16 -32.96
N VAL A 635 42.02 5.63 -32.85
CA VAL A 635 41.25 5.13 -34.00
C VAL A 635 40.87 6.26 -34.97
N THR A 636 40.54 7.44 -34.43
CA THR A 636 40.21 8.63 -35.24
C THR A 636 41.43 9.17 -35.95
N GLN A 637 42.61 9.18 -35.31
CA GLN A 637 43.87 9.61 -35.93
C GLN A 637 44.28 8.67 -37.07
N GLN A 638 44.02 7.37 -36.96
CA GLN A 638 44.40 6.38 -37.97
C GLN A 638 43.43 6.33 -39.17
N TYR A 639 42.12 6.37 -38.93
CA TYR A 639 41.12 6.17 -39.99
C TYR A 639 40.36 7.42 -40.41
N GLY A 640 40.46 8.50 -39.64
CA GLY A 640 39.63 9.68 -39.80
C GLY A 640 38.20 9.48 -39.27
N ALA A 641 37.59 10.55 -38.77
CA ALA A 641 36.19 10.53 -38.35
C ALA A 641 35.29 10.81 -39.58
N PRO A 642 34.33 9.93 -39.92
CA PRO A 642 33.43 10.14 -41.06
C PRO A 642 32.49 11.34 -40.86
N PHE A 643 32.24 11.73 -39.62
CA PHE A 643 31.43 12.89 -39.26
C PHE A 643 32.27 13.89 -38.45
N LYS A 644 32.40 15.13 -38.94
CA LYS A 644 33.22 16.17 -38.28
C LYS A 644 32.73 16.59 -36.89
N ARG A 645 31.43 16.44 -36.60
CA ARG A 645 30.80 16.90 -35.35
C ARG A 645 30.36 15.76 -34.43
N ILE A 646 30.01 14.58 -34.96
CA ILE A 646 29.42 13.49 -34.18
C ILE A 646 30.52 12.52 -33.71
N LYS A 647 30.62 12.30 -32.40
CA LYS A 647 31.51 11.28 -31.80
C LYS A 647 30.95 9.86 -31.98
N GLY A 648 31.12 9.31 -33.19
CA GLY A 648 30.46 8.06 -33.62
C GLY A 648 30.77 6.82 -32.77
N ILE A 649 32.01 6.63 -32.28
CA ILE A 649 32.37 5.46 -31.44
C ILE A 649 31.67 5.52 -30.08
N ALA A 650 31.69 6.68 -29.41
CA ALA A 650 30.99 6.87 -28.14
C ALA A 650 29.47 6.69 -28.29
N LEU A 651 28.88 7.20 -29.38
CA LEU A 651 27.47 7.00 -29.70
C LEU A 651 27.14 5.51 -29.93
N ALA A 652 27.97 4.81 -30.70
CA ALA A 652 27.81 3.38 -30.97
C ALA A 652 27.84 2.54 -29.68
N SER A 653 28.74 2.88 -28.75
CA SER A 653 28.77 2.26 -27.42
C SER A 653 27.48 2.52 -26.63
N GLN A 654 27.02 3.78 -26.53
CA GLN A 654 25.79 4.10 -25.78
C GLN A 654 24.55 3.41 -26.36
N VAL A 655 24.44 3.34 -27.69
CA VAL A 655 23.36 2.59 -28.38
C VAL A 655 23.49 1.10 -28.10
N GLY A 656 24.69 0.54 -28.18
CA GLY A 656 24.97 -0.86 -27.82
C GLY A 656 24.54 -1.16 -26.38
N LEU A 657 25.03 -0.39 -25.40
CA LEU A 657 24.67 -0.53 -23.98
C LEU A 657 23.16 -0.42 -23.75
N LEU A 658 22.46 0.48 -24.46
CA LEU A 658 21.01 0.64 -24.37
C LEU A 658 20.29 -0.63 -24.86
N VAL A 659 20.64 -1.12 -26.06
CA VAL A 659 20.06 -2.34 -26.63
C VAL A 659 20.36 -3.55 -25.74
N GLY A 660 21.57 -3.63 -25.21
CA GLY A 660 22.00 -4.67 -24.27
C GLY A 660 21.21 -4.69 -22.97
N ALA A 661 21.03 -3.51 -22.36
CA ALA A 661 20.26 -3.35 -21.13
C ALA A 661 18.79 -3.69 -21.34
N ALA A 662 18.19 -3.28 -22.46
CA ALA A 662 16.82 -3.65 -22.81
C ALA A 662 16.70 -5.16 -23.08
N GLY A 663 17.61 -5.72 -23.88
CA GLY A 663 17.62 -7.12 -24.25
C GLY A 663 17.75 -8.04 -23.04
N TRP A 664 18.82 -7.90 -22.26
CA TRP A 664 19.06 -8.77 -21.11
C TRP A 664 18.23 -8.40 -19.88
N GLY A 665 18.01 -7.11 -19.61
CA GLY A 665 17.23 -6.66 -18.46
C GLY A 665 15.76 -7.11 -18.53
N PHE A 666 15.09 -6.90 -19.66
CA PHE A 666 13.66 -7.22 -19.79
C PHE A 666 13.39 -8.72 -19.99
N THR A 667 14.38 -9.49 -20.47
CA THR A 667 14.20 -10.92 -20.68
C THR A 667 14.68 -11.77 -19.51
N ALA A 668 15.56 -11.27 -18.64
CA ALA A 668 16.12 -12.06 -17.54
C ALA A 668 15.10 -12.54 -16.52
N ASP A 669 13.98 -11.82 -16.33
CA ASP A 669 12.85 -12.28 -15.50
C ASP A 669 12.10 -13.46 -16.12
N ILE A 670 12.28 -13.68 -17.43
CA ILE A 670 11.57 -14.69 -18.22
C ILE A 670 12.44 -15.93 -18.48
N ILE A 671 13.64 -15.74 -19.04
CA ILE A 671 14.57 -16.85 -19.38
C ILE A 671 15.37 -17.37 -18.18
N GLY A 672 15.34 -16.62 -17.08
CA GLY A 672 16.07 -16.91 -15.85
C GLY A 672 17.48 -16.31 -15.80
N ARG A 673 17.91 -16.04 -14.57
CA ARG A 673 19.15 -15.31 -14.24
C ARG A 673 20.41 -15.96 -14.79
N LYS A 674 20.51 -17.29 -14.66
CA LYS A 674 21.72 -18.05 -15.03
C LYS A 674 22.07 -17.97 -16.52
N ILE A 675 21.07 -18.02 -17.40
CA ILE A 675 21.30 -18.02 -18.85
C ILE A 675 21.78 -16.63 -19.26
N ALA A 676 21.02 -15.59 -18.91
CA ALA A 676 21.35 -14.20 -19.21
C ALA A 676 22.75 -13.81 -18.68
N PHE A 677 23.11 -14.30 -17.48
CA PHE A 677 24.37 -14.00 -16.81
C PHE A 677 25.60 -14.58 -17.54
N ASN A 678 25.49 -15.77 -18.14
CA ASN A 678 26.62 -16.39 -18.83
C ASN A 678 26.71 -15.97 -20.30
N THR A 679 25.57 -15.80 -20.99
CA THR A 679 25.56 -15.47 -22.43
C THR A 679 26.02 -14.04 -22.70
N SER A 680 25.70 -13.10 -21.82
CA SER A 680 26.08 -11.68 -21.96
C SER A 680 27.61 -11.49 -21.97
N LEU A 681 28.32 -11.94 -20.94
CA LEU A 681 29.77 -11.76 -20.85
C LEU A 681 30.55 -12.54 -21.92
N PHE A 682 30.11 -13.76 -22.25
CA PHE A 682 30.76 -14.57 -23.30
C PHE A 682 30.64 -13.89 -24.67
N SER A 683 29.48 -13.28 -24.97
CA SER A 683 29.31 -12.50 -26.19
C SER A 683 30.22 -11.28 -26.24
N CYS A 684 30.43 -10.59 -25.11
CA CYS A 684 31.35 -9.45 -25.02
C CYS A 684 32.77 -9.84 -25.39
N ALA A 685 33.26 -10.94 -24.80
CA ALA A 685 34.63 -11.41 -24.96
C ALA A 685 34.99 -11.64 -26.43
N ILE A 686 34.07 -12.23 -27.19
CA ILE A 686 34.27 -12.49 -28.62
C ILE A 686 34.36 -11.17 -29.39
N PHE A 687 33.36 -10.30 -29.23
CA PHE A 687 33.27 -9.08 -30.04
C PHE A 687 34.34 -8.05 -29.72
N VAL A 688 34.84 -7.97 -28.48
CA VAL A 688 35.95 -7.06 -28.15
C VAL A 688 37.30 -7.56 -28.71
N LEU A 689 37.54 -8.88 -28.76
CA LEU A 689 38.72 -9.46 -29.42
C LEU A 689 38.68 -9.16 -30.92
N VAL A 690 37.51 -9.34 -31.53
CA VAL A 690 37.28 -8.99 -32.95
C VAL A 690 37.46 -7.49 -33.19
N ALA A 691 37.00 -6.63 -32.27
CA ALA A 691 37.17 -5.17 -32.37
C ALA A 691 38.65 -4.77 -32.49
N GLY A 692 39.55 -5.44 -31.76
CA GLY A 692 41.00 -5.24 -31.85
C GLY A 692 41.59 -5.54 -33.23
N GLY A 693 40.87 -6.27 -34.10
CA GLY A 693 41.24 -6.63 -35.46
C GLY A 693 40.55 -5.83 -36.57
N MET A 694 39.67 -4.87 -36.25
CA MET A 694 38.88 -4.17 -37.26
C MET A 694 39.71 -3.27 -38.20
N PRO A 695 39.44 -3.24 -39.52
CA PRO A 695 40.29 -2.55 -40.49
C PRO A 695 39.90 -1.10 -40.78
N ASN A 696 38.74 -0.61 -40.29
CA ASN A 696 38.29 0.77 -40.52
C ASN A 696 37.38 1.29 -39.39
N TYR A 697 37.17 2.60 -39.34
CA TYR A 697 36.38 3.29 -38.30
C TYR A 697 34.96 2.73 -38.13
N ILE A 698 34.23 2.50 -39.23
CA ILE A 698 32.82 2.05 -39.17
C ILE A 698 32.74 0.62 -38.63
N SER A 699 33.60 -0.28 -39.12
CA SER A 699 33.69 -1.66 -38.64
C SER A 699 34.06 -1.73 -37.16
N PHE A 700 34.99 -0.87 -36.70
CA PHE A 700 35.33 -0.74 -35.29
C PHE A 700 34.14 -0.25 -34.46
N ALA A 701 33.46 0.82 -34.88
CA ALA A 701 32.29 1.35 -34.19
C ALA A 701 31.14 0.33 -34.12
N ALA A 702 30.94 -0.47 -35.17
CA ALA A 702 29.96 -1.56 -35.18
C ALA A 702 30.32 -2.65 -34.16
N MET A 703 31.58 -3.07 -34.09
CA MET A 703 32.02 -4.04 -33.07
C MET A 703 31.89 -3.47 -31.66
N VAL A 704 32.18 -2.17 -31.48
CA VAL A 704 31.96 -1.46 -30.21
C VAL A 704 30.49 -1.53 -29.80
N ALA A 705 29.54 -1.29 -30.72
CA ALA A 705 28.12 -1.43 -30.42
C ALA A 705 27.76 -2.86 -30.00
N LEU A 706 28.31 -3.88 -30.68
CA LEU A 706 28.01 -5.29 -30.40
C LEU A 706 28.53 -5.76 -29.04
N TYR A 707 29.81 -5.51 -28.72
CA TYR A 707 30.30 -5.91 -27.39
C TYR A 707 29.69 -5.05 -26.27
N SER A 708 29.35 -3.79 -26.55
CA SER A 708 28.64 -2.92 -25.61
C SER A 708 27.22 -3.42 -25.33
N ALA A 709 26.55 -4.04 -26.32
CA ALA A 709 25.28 -4.71 -26.10
C ALA A 709 25.39 -5.94 -25.20
N GLY A 710 26.49 -6.68 -25.26
CA GLY A 710 26.76 -7.71 -24.26
C GLY A 710 26.94 -7.12 -22.85
N ALA A 711 27.73 -6.04 -22.73
CA ALA A 711 28.08 -5.44 -21.45
C ALA A 711 26.90 -4.73 -20.78
N GLY A 712 25.98 -4.17 -21.56
CA GLY A 712 24.81 -3.43 -21.06
C GLY A 712 23.86 -4.26 -20.18
N GLY A 713 23.84 -5.58 -20.37
CA GLY A 713 23.05 -6.50 -19.55
C GLY A 713 23.76 -7.05 -18.33
N ASN A 714 25.10 -7.05 -18.32
CA ASN A 714 25.87 -7.85 -17.38
C ASN A 714 25.80 -7.30 -15.95
N TYR A 715 26.08 -6.01 -15.72
CA TYR A 715 26.03 -5.45 -14.38
C TYR A 715 24.62 -5.43 -13.73
N ILE A 716 23.53 -5.39 -14.52
CA ILE A 716 22.15 -5.53 -14.03
C ILE A 716 21.99 -6.89 -13.35
N LEU A 717 22.48 -7.93 -14.03
CA LEU A 717 22.42 -9.31 -13.58
C LEU A 717 23.36 -9.55 -12.41
N ASP A 718 24.56 -8.98 -12.45
CA ASP A 718 25.57 -9.15 -11.40
C ASP A 718 25.05 -8.67 -10.03
N ALA A 719 24.48 -7.46 -9.93
CA ALA A 719 23.93 -6.98 -8.65
C ALA A 719 22.63 -7.69 -8.24
N THR A 720 21.74 -7.98 -9.21
CA THR A 720 20.50 -8.71 -8.97
C THR A 720 20.79 -10.11 -8.41
N ASN A 721 21.72 -10.82 -9.03
CA ASN A 721 22.12 -12.18 -8.64
C ASN A 721 22.78 -12.17 -7.28
N PHE A 722 23.65 -11.20 -6.99
CA PHE A 722 24.32 -11.15 -5.70
C PHE A 722 23.33 -10.94 -4.56
N LEU A 723 22.44 -9.95 -4.71
CA LEU A 723 21.43 -9.62 -3.71
C LEU A 723 20.48 -10.80 -3.42
N GLU A 724 20.11 -11.58 -4.44
CA GLU A 724 19.19 -12.72 -4.27
C GLU A 724 19.79 -13.93 -3.52
N PHE A 725 21.12 -13.98 -3.36
CA PHE A 725 21.82 -15.01 -2.57
C PHE A 725 22.36 -14.50 -1.23
N LEU A 726 22.29 -13.20 -0.97
CA LEU A 726 23.00 -12.59 0.15
C LEU A 726 22.13 -12.60 1.42
N PRO A 727 22.68 -13.02 2.58
CA PRO A 727 22.00 -12.83 3.85
C PRO A 727 21.89 -11.34 4.19
N SER A 728 20.81 -10.97 4.87
CA SER A 728 20.45 -9.58 5.20
C SER A 728 21.54 -8.84 5.99
N SER A 729 22.23 -9.53 6.89
CA SER A 729 23.35 -9.00 7.69
C SER A 729 24.53 -8.48 6.86
N HIS A 730 24.67 -8.92 5.61
CA HIS A 730 25.78 -8.57 4.72
C HIS A 730 25.34 -7.75 3.51
N ALA A 731 24.12 -7.22 3.49
CA ALA A 731 23.56 -6.44 2.38
C ALA A 731 24.47 -5.30 1.90
N TRP A 732 25.27 -4.69 2.78
CA TRP A 732 26.27 -3.67 2.45
C TRP A 732 27.30 -4.12 1.40
N LEU A 733 27.54 -5.43 1.24
CA LEU A 733 28.44 -5.95 0.23
C LEU A 733 27.95 -5.68 -1.20
N VAL A 734 26.64 -5.47 -1.41
CA VAL A 734 26.10 -5.06 -2.71
C VAL A 734 26.56 -3.64 -3.07
N THR A 735 26.58 -2.72 -2.10
CA THR A 735 27.18 -1.38 -2.27
C THR A 735 28.69 -1.46 -2.49
N PHE A 736 29.36 -2.31 -1.70
CA PHE A 736 30.80 -2.50 -1.84
C PHE A 736 31.21 -3.16 -3.17
N LEU A 737 30.32 -3.93 -3.81
CA LEU A 737 30.55 -4.54 -5.12
C LEU A 737 30.96 -3.49 -6.18
N ALA A 738 30.53 -2.24 -6.04
CA ALA A 738 30.93 -1.15 -6.92
C ALA A 738 32.44 -0.83 -6.89
N VAL A 739 33.20 -1.30 -5.89
CA VAL A 739 34.68 -1.20 -5.90
C VAL A 739 35.28 -1.83 -7.15
N TRP A 740 34.67 -2.91 -7.64
CA TRP A 740 35.12 -3.62 -8.84
C TRP A 740 34.97 -2.79 -10.11
N TRP A 741 34.01 -1.87 -10.14
CA TRP A 741 33.88 -0.90 -11.22
C TRP A 741 35.14 -0.02 -11.27
N ALA A 742 35.58 0.51 -10.13
CA ALA A 742 36.83 1.28 -10.05
C ALA A 742 38.07 0.43 -10.38
N VAL A 743 38.08 -0.86 -10.03
CA VAL A 743 39.14 -1.80 -10.44
C VAL A 743 39.22 -1.93 -11.96
N GLY A 744 38.09 -2.07 -12.66
CA GLY A 744 38.07 -2.14 -14.13
C GLY A 744 38.62 -0.88 -14.79
N TYR A 745 38.20 0.30 -14.32
CA TYR A 745 38.78 1.59 -14.73
C TYR A 745 40.29 1.66 -14.49
N THR A 746 40.74 1.17 -13.34
CA THR A 746 42.16 1.18 -12.95
C THR A 746 42.99 0.26 -13.86
N ILE A 747 42.55 -0.97 -14.09
CA ILE A 747 43.23 -1.93 -14.97
C ILE A 747 43.33 -1.34 -16.38
N THR A 748 42.24 -0.83 -16.93
CA THR A 748 42.25 -0.24 -18.26
C THR A 748 43.12 1.01 -18.34
N GLY A 749 43.12 1.87 -17.30
CA GLY A 749 44.00 3.03 -17.23
C GLY A 749 45.49 2.67 -17.16
N LEU A 750 45.86 1.64 -16.40
CA LEU A 750 47.23 1.13 -16.35
C LEU A 750 47.67 0.50 -17.67
N LEU A 751 46.78 -0.24 -18.35
CA LEU A 751 47.04 -0.77 -19.69
C LEU A 751 47.14 0.35 -20.74
N ALA A 752 46.34 1.40 -20.60
CA ALA A 752 46.45 2.62 -21.41
C ALA A 752 47.82 3.27 -21.24
N TRP A 753 48.29 3.40 -19.99
CA TRP A 753 49.61 3.92 -19.71
C TRP A 753 50.72 3.00 -20.22
N ALA A 754 50.55 1.68 -20.18
CA ALA A 754 51.55 0.75 -20.71
C ALA A 754 51.63 0.73 -22.25
N PHE A 755 50.49 0.80 -22.95
CA PHE A 755 50.41 0.60 -24.39
C PHE A 755 50.25 1.90 -25.19
N LEU A 756 49.36 2.81 -24.80
CA LEU A 756 49.10 4.04 -25.58
C LEU A 756 50.17 5.12 -25.37
N SER A 757 50.96 5.07 -24.30
CA SER A 757 52.10 5.98 -24.13
C SER A 757 53.25 5.68 -25.10
N LYS A 758 53.39 4.42 -25.53
CA LYS A 758 54.52 3.91 -26.33
C LYS A 758 54.17 3.56 -27.77
N PHE A 759 52.95 3.11 -28.03
CA PHE A 759 52.50 2.58 -29.31
C PHE A 759 51.33 3.37 -29.88
N SER A 760 51.39 4.70 -29.83
CA SER A 760 50.38 5.59 -30.42
C SER A 760 51.03 6.75 -31.13
N CYS A 761 50.36 7.22 -32.17
CA CYS A 761 50.81 8.40 -32.91
C CYS A 761 50.81 9.66 -32.03
N PRO A 762 51.64 10.67 -32.35
CA PRO A 762 51.62 11.96 -31.67
C PRO A 762 50.21 12.59 -31.62
N PRO A 763 49.86 13.38 -30.58
CA PRO A 763 48.52 13.95 -30.40
C PRO A 763 47.97 14.77 -31.58
N ASP A 764 48.85 15.36 -32.39
CA ASP A 764 48.57 16.18 -33.57
C ASP A 764 48.58 15.41 -34.90
N ALA A 765 48.80 14.09 -34.87
CA ALA A 765 48.85 13.25 -36.07
C ALA A 765 47.49 13.17 -36.81
N THR A 766 47.56 13.11 -38.13
CA THR A 766 46.40 12.95 -39.04
C THR A 766 46.43 11.56 -39.68
N PRO A 767 45.35 11.11 -40.36
CA PRO A 767 45.35 9.84 -41.08
C PRO A 767 46.47 9.71 -42.13
N ALA A 768 47.00 10.82 -42.63
CA ALA A 768 48.13 10.84 -43.56
C ALA A 768 49.49 10.64 -42.87
N SER A 769 49.60 10.94 -41.58
CA SER A 769 50.85 10.92 -40.81
C SER A 769 50.90 9.87 -39.70
N CYS A 770 49.84 9.06 -39.56
CA CYS A 770 49.73 8.01 -38.55
C CYS A 770 49.68 6.63 -39.23
N SER A 771 50.83 5.93 -39.26
CA SER A 771 50.92 4.61 -39.88
C SER A 771 50.26 3.52 -39.01
N ASN A 772 49.85 2.41 -39.62
CA ASN A 772 49.31 1.26 -38.88
C ASN A 772 50.31 0.69 -37.87
N ALA A 773 51.60 0.70 -38.18
CA ALA A 773 52.65 0.12 -37.33
C ALA A 773 52.90 0.97 -36.07
N ASP A 774 52.78 2.30 -36.19
CA ASP A 774 53.04 3.24 -35.09
C ASP A 774 51.85 3.39 -34.14
N ASN A 775 50.65 2.91 -34.53
CA ASN A 775 49.41 3.07 -33.78
C ASN A 775 48.80 1.76 -33.26
N MET A 776 49.63 0.79 -32.91
CA MET A 776 49.18 -0.53 -32.46
C MET A 776 48.59 -0.56 -31.04
N GLY A 777 48.82 0.47 -30.23
CA GLY A 777 48.48 0.49 -28.80
C GLY A 777 47.00 0.29 -28.50
N TRP A 778 46.09 0.86 -29.30
CA TRP A 778 44.66 0.66 -29.10
C TRP A 778 44.22 -0.78 -29.39
N ARG A 779 44.90 -1.48 -30.32
CA ARG A 779 44.67 -2.89 -30.62
C ARG A 779 45.16 -3.77 -29.48
N TYR A 780 46.35 -3.50 -28.96
CA TYR A 780 46.90 -4.24 -27.81
C TYR A 780 45.99 -4.14 -26.59
N ILE A 781 45.42 -2.97 -26.33
CA ILE A 781 44.43 -2.80 -25.25
C ILE A 781 43.18 -3.64 -25.48
N HIS A 782 42.58 -3.59 -26.67
CA HIS A 782 41.37 -4.36 -26.97
C HIS A 782 41.61 -5.87 -26.89
N ILE A 783 42.75 -6.35 -27.39
CA ILE A 783 43.12 -7.77 -27.34
C ILE A 783 43.39 -8.20 -25.89
N THR A 784 44.10 -7.38 -25.11
CA THR A 784 44.44 -7.69 -23.72
C THR A 784 43.18 -7.71 -22.83
N ILE A 785 42.34 -6.67 -22.93
CA ILE A 785 41.08 -6.60 -22.20
C ILE A 785 40.14 -7.71 -22.68
N GLY A 786 40.06 -7.98 -23.98
CA GLY A 786 39.25 -9.07 -24.50
C GLY A 786 39.67 -10.45 -24.02
N SER A 787 40.98 -10.68 -23.93
CA SER A 787 41.53 -11.92 -23.37
C SER A 787 41.23 -12.04 -21.88
N LEU A 788 41.33 -10.94 -21.13
CA LEU A 788 40.95 -10.89 -19.73
C LEU A 788 39.46 -11.22 -19.56
N VAL A 789 38.57 -10.57 -20.31
CA VAL A 789 37.12 -10.83 -20.27
C VAL A 789 36.79 -12.26 -20.67
N LEU A 790 37.51 -12.83 -21.65
CA LEU A 790 37.36 -14.23 -22.03
C LEU A 790 37.73 -15.17 -20.88
N VAL A 791 38.88 -14.95 -20.23
CA VAL A 791 39.29 -15.72 -19.04
C VAL A 791 38.25 -15.60 -17.94
N LEU A 792 37.75 -14.39 -17.65
CA LEU A 792 36.70 -14.16 -16.66
C LEU A 792 35.39 -14.88 -17.02
N SER A 793 35.01 -14.91 -18.30
CA SER A 793 33.83 -15.64 -18.78
C SER A 793 33.97 -17.16 -18.61
N ILE A 794 35.16 -17.71 -18.81
CA ILE A 794 35.47 -19.12 -18.57
C ILE A 794 35.43 -19.42 -17.06
N LEU A 795 36.04 -18.56 -16.24
CA LEU A 795 36.02 -18.70 -14.77
C LEU A 795 34.60 -18.68 -14.22
N ARG A 796 33.70 -17.86 -14.78
CA ARG A 796 32.27 -17.86 -14.41
C ARG A 796 31.61 -19.22 -14.59
N VAL A 797 31.91 -19.94 -15.67
CA VAL A 797 31.28 -21.24 -15.96
C VAL A 797 31.97 -22.38 -15.20
N VAL A 798 33.30 -22.32 -15.06
CA VAL A 798 34.11 -23.43 -14.55
C VAL A 798 34.28 -23.38 -13.02
N VAL A 799 34.46 -22.19 -12.43
CA VAL A 799 34.81 -22.04 -11.00
C VAL A 799 33.59 -21.85 -10.12
N VAL A 800 32.57 -21.12 -10.59
CA VAL A 800 31.32 -20.87 -9.85
C VAL A 800 30.15 -21.32 -10.69
N LYS A 801 29.80 -22.61 -10.57
CA LYS A 801 28.56 -23.15 -11.15
C LYS A 801 27.35 -22.54 -10.44
N MET A 802 26.96 -21.34 -10.87
CA MET A 802 25.84 -20.61 -10.28
C MET A 802 24.52 -21.35 -10.59
N PRO A 803 23.76 -21.77 -9.57
CA PRO A 803 22.40 -22.27 -9.77
C PRO A 803 21.47 -21.11 -10.13
N GLN A 804 20.24 -21.41 -10.55
CA GLN A 804 19.22 -20.37 -10.63
C GLN A 804 18.97 -19.79 -9.24
N THR A 805 18.62 -18.50 -9.17
CA THR A 805 18.41 -17.85 -7.89
C THR A 805 17.14 -18.39 -7.22
N PRO A 806 17.17 -18.65 -5.89
CA PRO A 806 16.01 -19.21 -5.19
C PRO A 806 14.77 -18.31 -5.29
N LYS A 807 14.93 -16.98 -5.23
CA LYS A 807 13.83 -16.01 -5.37
C LYS A 807 13.19 -16.03 -6.75
N TRP A 808 13.99 -16.17 -7.82
CA TRP A 808 13.43 -16.35 -9.17
C TRP A 808 12.71 -17.69 -9.29
N LEU A 809 13.29 -18.77 -8.77
CA LEU A 809 12.66 -20.11 -8.84
C LEU A 809 11.29 -20.14 -8.17
N VAL A 810 11.13 -19.57 -6.97
CA VAL A 810 9.81 -19.50 -6.32
C VAL A 810 8.84 -18.60 -7.08
N SER A 811 9.30 -17.51 -7.72
CA SER A 811 8.46 -16.68 -8.61
C SER A 811 7.97 -17.43 -9.86
N GLN A 812 8.60 -18.55 -10.19
CA GLN A 812 8.25 -19.43 -11.31
C GLN A 812 7.52 -20.70 -10.86
N ASN A 813 7.07 -20.79 -9.60
CA ASN A 813 6.50 -22.00 -8.99
C ASN A 813 7.43 -23.23 -9.05
N ARG A 814 8.76 -23.02 -8.99
CA ARG A 814 9.79 -24.08 -8.97
C ARG A 814 10.35 -24.27 -7.56
N ASP A 815 9.45 -24.46 -6.59
CA ASP A 815 9.77 -24.48 -5.16
C ASP A 815 10.75 -25.60 -4.78
N GLU A 816 10.57 -26.79 -5.36
CA GLU A 816 11.41 -27.94 -5.06
C GLU A 816 12.86 -27.75 -5.53
N GLU A 817 13.04 -27.06 -6.67
CA GLU A 817 14.37 -26.70 -7.15
C GLU A 817 15.01 -25.59 -6.31
N ALA A 818 14.20 -24.63 -5.83
CA ALA A 818 14.66 -23.59 -4.92
C ALA A 818 15.17 -24.20 -3.61
N PHE A 819 14.39 -25.12 -3.02
CA PHE A 819 14.80 -25.85 -1.81
C PHE A 819 16.04 -26.71 -2.06
N LYS A 820 16.07 -27.55 -3.10
CA LYS A 820 17.26 -28.38 -3.42
C LYS A 820 18.53 -27.53 -3.59
N GLY A 821 18.40 -26.33 -4.15
CA GLY A 821 19.50 -25.37 -4.25
C GLY A 821 20.02 -24.91 -2.89
N LEU A 822 19.13 -24.55 -1.97
CA LEU A 822 19.46 -24.14 -0.61
C LEU A 822 19.97 -25.30 0.24
N GLU A 823 19.35 -26.48 0.16
CA GLU A 823 19.75 -27.71 0.83
C GLU A 823 21.17 -28.13 0.39
N ALA A 824 21.45 -28.11 -0.92
CA ALA A 824 22.79 -28.42 -1.43
C ALA A 824 23.85 -27.44 -0.90
N LEU A 825 23.49 -26.16 -0.72
CA LEU A 825 24.37 -25.16 -0.12
C LEU A 825 24.58 -25.44 1.38
N SER A 826 23.51 -25.76 2.09
CA SER A 826 23.50 -26.12 3.52
C SER A 826 24.39 -27.33 3.80
N ASN A 827 24.15 -28.43 3.09
CA ASN A 827 24.88 -29.70 3.24
C ASN A 827 26.36 -29.55 2.89
N LYS A 828 26.69 -28.81 1.83
CA LYS A 828 28.08 -28.61 1.40
C LYS A 828 28.93 -27.85 2.42
N TYR A 829 28.33 -26.96 3.19
CA TYR A 829 29.04 -26.11 4.15
C TYR A 829 28.71 -26.41 5.61
N GLY A 830 27.95 -27.47 5.90
CA GLY A 830 27.58 -27.88 7.25
C GLY A 830 26.79 -26.80 8.00
N ARG A 831 25.89 -26.11 7.32
CA ARG A 831 25.01 -25.10 7.91
C ARG A 831 23.61 -25.67 8.13
N PRO A 832 22.92 -25.31 9.22
CA PRO A 832 21.52 -25.70 9.41
C PRO A 832 20.61 -24.88 8.49
N ILE A 833 19.56 -25.53 8.00
CA ILE A 833 18.42 -24.90 7.33
C ILE A 833 17.16 -25.53 7.90
N THR A 834 16.23 -24.73 8.40
CA THR A 834 14.94 -25.19 8.94
C THR A 834 13.89 -25.34 7.85
N LEU A 835 14.03 -24.56 6.77
CA LEU A 835 13.13 -24.56 5.61
C LEU A 835 13.17 -25.89 4.87
N THR A 836 12.01 -26.44 4.55
CA THR A 836 11.81 -27.61 3.68
C THR A 836 11.15 -27.24 2.35
N ALA A 837 11.20 -28.14 1.35
CA ALA A 837 10.44 -27.96 0.11
C ALA A 837 8.93 -27.88 0.38
N GLU A 838 8.45 -28.64 1.36
CA GLU A 838 7.05 -28.68 1.78
C GLU A 838 6.62 -27.33 2.36
N ASP A 839 7.48 -26.64 3.11
CA ASP A 839 7.17 -25.31 3.65
C ASP A 839 6.97 -24.25 2.57
N LEU A 840 7.76 -24.31 1.48
CA LEU A 840 7.60 -23.45 0.31
C LEU A 840 6.33 -23.80 -0.48
N GLN A 841 6.08 -25.09 -0.71
CA GLN A 841 4.88 -25.57 -1.41
C GLN A 841 3.61 -25.27 -0.62
N ALA A 842 3.68 -25.32 0.71
CA ALA A 842 2.58 -25.01 1.62
C ALA A 842 2.11 -23.55 1.53
N GLN A 843 2.95 -22.64 0.99
CA GLN A 843 2.54 -21.26 0.73
C GLN A 843 1.62 -21.11 -0.49
N GLY A 844 1.36 -22.17 -1.27
CA GLY A 844 0.48 -22.15 -2.44
C GLY A 844 1.19 -21.84 -3.76
N GLN A 845 0.45 -21.60 -4.85
CA GLN A 845 1.04 -21.23 -6.15
C GLN A 845 1.06 -19.72 -6.34
N VAL A 846 2.21 -19.20 -6.78
CA VAL A 846 2.35 -17.84 -7.26
C VAL A 846 1.45 -17.70 -8.48
N LEU A 847 0.50 -16.77 -8.40
CA LEU A 847 -0.46 -16.57 -9.47
C LEU A 847 0.28 -16.16 -10.74
N HIS A 848 -0.42 -16.16 -11.88
CA HIS A 848 0.04 -15.34 -13.01
C HIS A 848 1.34 -15.79 -13.72
N THR A 849 1.80 -17.01 -13.47
CA THR A 849 2.98 -17.66 -14.06
C THR A 849 2.61 -18.34 -15.40
N GLU A 850 2.70 -17.64 -16.53
CA GLU A 850 2.47 -18.25 -17.86
C GLU A 850 3.63 -19.16 -18.29
N LYS A 851 3.33 -20.33 -18.87
CA LYS A 851 4.32 -21.31 -19.34
C LYS A 851 5.08 -20.90 -20.62
N SER A 852 4.66 -19.85 -21.33
CA SER A 852 5.30 -19.42 -22.59
C SER A 852 6.42 -18.41 -22.36
N VAL A 853 7.61 -18.69 -22.94
CA VAL A 853 8.86 -17.95 -22.72
C VAL A 853 8.96 -16.65 -23.54
N TRP A 854 8.08 -16.42 -24.52
CA TRP A 854 8.18 -15.28 -25.47
C TRP A 854 6.89 -14.47 -25.65
N SER A 855 5.96 -14.52 -24.69
CA SER A 855 4.71 -13.75 -24.80
C SER A 855 4.97 -12.25 -24.56
N ALA A 856 4.57 -11.39 -25.50
CA ALA A 856 4.60 -9.92 -25.32
C ALA A 856 3.75 -9.47 -24.12
N PHE A 857 2.75 -10.28 -23.77
CA PHE A 857 1.91 -10.12 -22.59
C PHE A 857 2.71 -10.24 -21.28
N ARG A 858 3.67 -11.18 -21.20
CA ARG A 858 4.54 -11.36 -20.03
C ARG A 858 5.47 -10.17 -19.82
N LEU A 859 6.09 -9.65 -20.88
CA LEU A 859 6.88 -8.41 -20.80
C LEU A 859 6.02 -7.26 -20.28
N LYS A 860 4.84 -7.01 -20.88
CA LYS A 860 3.92 -5.94 -20.44
C LYS A 860 3.57 -6.05 -18.96
N LYS A 861 3.45 -7.27 -18.44
CA LYS A 861 3.17 -7.54 -17.03
C LYS A 861 4.33 -7.17 -16.10
N HIS A 862 5.58 -7.54 -16.45
CA HIS A 862 6.74 -7.15 -15.63
C HIS A 862 6.89 -5.62 -15.59
N PHE A 863 6.54 -4.91 -16.67
CA PHE A 863 6.45 -3.45 -16.65
C PHE A 863 5.28 -2.95 -15.79
N GLY A 864 4.09 -3.55 -15.90
CA GLY A 864 2.92 -3.17 -15.10
C GLY A 864 3.15 -3.33 -13.59
N GLY A 865 3.82 -4.40 -13.17
CA GLY A 865 4.14 -4.68 -11.77
C GLY A 865 5.03 -3.62 -11.11
N LEU A 866 5.82 -2.86 -11.88
CA LEU A 866 6.64 -1.75 -11.36
C LEU A 866 5.84 -0.49 -11.00
N PHE A 867 4.58 -0.41 -11.43
CA PHE A 867 3.69 0.74 -11.25
C PHE A 867 2.35 0.35 -10.62
N GLU A 868 2.29 -0.83 -9.99
CA GLU A 868 1.06 -1.43 -9.49
C GLU A 868 0.47 -0.66 -8.29
N THR A 869 1.32 -0.17 -7.41
CA THR A 869 0.92 0.71 -6.29
C THR A 869 1.44 2.13 -6.50
N LYS A 870 0.72 3.14 -5.98
CA LYS A 870 1.14 4.55 -6.08
C LYS A 870 2.54 4.78 -5.49
N MET A 871 2.84 4.07 -4.42
CA MET A 871 4.10 4.17 -3.71
C MET A 871 5.24 3.50 -4.52
N LEU A 872 5.01 2.31 -5.08
CA LEU A 872 5.99 1.63 -5.94
C LEU A 872 6.21 2.41 -7.23
N ALA A 873 5.15 2.95 -7.83
CA ALA A 873 5.22 3.84 -8.98
C ALA A 873 6.07 5.09 -8.68
N TYR A 874 5.84 5.76 -7.55
CA TYR A 874 6.66 6.91 -7.14
C TYR A 874 8.14 6.53 -6.95
N SER A 875 8.41 5.40 -6.29
CA SER A 875 9.77 4.88 -6.09
C SER A 875 10.48 4.60 -7.41
N THR A 876 9.81 3.87 -8.32
CA THR A 876 10.31 3.54 -9.66
C THR A 876 10.60 4.81 -10.47
N VAL A 877 9.69 5.79 -10.48
CA VAL A 877 9.89 7.06 -11.20
C VAL A 877 11.06 7.84 -10.63
N MET A 878 11.18 7.96 -9.30
CA MET A 878 12.29 8.70 -8.67
C MET A 878 13.65 8.03 -8.96
N ILE A 879 13.73 6.69 -8.93
CA ILE A 879 14.95 5.96 -9.29
C ILE A 879 15.30 6.19 -10.76
N ILE A 880 14.32 6.10 -11.67
CA ILE A 880 14.52 6.37 -13.11
C ILE A 880 15.06 7.79 -13.34
N LEU A 881 14.52 8.80 -12.66
CA LEU A 881 14.99 10.18 -12.77
C LEU A 881 16.44 10.32 -12.29
N ASN A 882 16.80 9.70 -11.16
CA ASN A 882 18.18 9.67 -10.68
C ASN A 882 19.13 9.06 -11.73
N TRP A 883 18.76 7.91 -12.32
CA TRP A 883 19.54 7.24 -13.37
C TRP A 883 19.64 8.04 -14.67
N PHE A 884 18.56 8.70 -15.08
CA PHE A 884 18.54 9.56 -16.27
C PHE A 884 19.50 10.74 -16.11
N VAL A 885 19.41 11.46 -14.98
CA VAL A 885 20.26 12.63 -14.71
C VAL A 885 21.72 12.23 -14.57
N ILE A 886 22.06 11.22 -13.77
CA ILE A 886 23.46 10.77 -13.62
C ILE A 886 24.03 10.20 -14.92
N GLY A 887 23.19 9.63 -15.78
CA GLY A 887 23.56 9.15 -17.11
C GLY A 887 23.95 10.29 -18.05
N MET A 888 23.28 11.43 -17.95
CA MET A 888 23.63 12.64 -18.70
C MET A 888 24.95 13.25 -18.23
N VAL A 889 25.18 13.29 -16.91
CA VAL A 889 26.35 13.98 -16.32
C VAL A 889 27.68 13.34 -16.68
N SER A 890 27.76 12.01 -16.72
CA SER A 890 29.05 11.30 -16.93
C SER A 890 29.69 11.56 -18.30
N PRO A 891 28.98 11.40 -19.44
CA PRO A 891 29.53 11.76 -20.75
C PRO A 891 29.76 13.26 -20.90
N LEU A 892 28.90 14.10 -20.30
CA LEU A 892 29.07 15.55 -20.31
C LEU A 892 30.42 15.93 -19.69
N TYR A 893 30.66 15.50 -18.45
CA TYR A 893 31.92 15.75 -17.75
C TYR A 893 33.13 15.22 -18.51
N SER A 894 33.07 13.96 -18.97
CA SER A 894 34.19 13.31 -19.68
C SER A 894 34.50 13.94 -21.04
N VAL A 895 33.49 14.45 -21.75
CA VAL A 895 33.67 15.10 -23.06
C VAL A 895 34.20 16.52 -22.93
N PHE A 896 33.77 17.29 -21.93
CA PHE A 896 34.14 18.71 -21.79
C PHE A 896 35.45 18.95 -21.07
N LEU A 897 35.83 18.08 -20.12
CA LEU A 897 37.01 18.29 -19.27
C LEU A 897 38.31 18.56 -20.06
N PRO A 898 38.64 17.83 -21.14
CA PRO A 898 39.86 18.07 -21.90
C PRO A 898 39.87 19.42 -22.65
N TYR A 899 38.70 19.89 -23.12
CA TYR A 899 38.58 21.16 -23.84
C TYR A 899 38.65 22.37 -22.90
N TYR A 900 38.03 22.25 -21.72
CA TYR A 900 38.11 23.26 -20.66
C TYR A 900 39.56 23.50 -20.20
N LEU A 901 40.31 22.42 -19.98
CA LEU A 901 41.74 22.51 -19.60
C LEU A 901 42.59 23.14 -20.71
N LYS A 902 42.21 22.94 -21.98
CA LYS A 902 42.89 23.53 -23.15
C LYS A 902 42.57 25.03 -23.32
N SER A 903 41.34 25.48 -23.03
CA SER A 903 40.91 26.87 -23.24
C SER A 903 41.39 27.86 -22.17
N ARG A 904 41.72 27.39 -20.96
CA ARG A 904 42.20 28.21 -19.83
C ARG A 904 43.72 28.49 -19.82
N GLY A 905 44.43 28.13 -20.88
CA GLY A 905 45.88 28.39 -21.02
C GLY A 905 46.73 27.32 -20.33
N ALA A 906 47.37 26.49 -21.15
CA ALA A 906 48.27 25.43 -20.72
C ALA A 906 49.54 25.98 -20.04
N HIS A 907 49.54 26.03 -18.71
CA HIS A 907 50.75 25.98 -17.87
C HIS A 907 50.65 24.87 -16.80
N VAL A 908 49.84 23.86 -17.09
CA VAL A 908 49.36 22.84 -16.14
C VAL A 908 49.93 21.44 -16.43
N GLY A 909 51.02 21.32 -17.21
CA GLY A 909 51.81 20.09 -17.38
C GLY A 909 52.18 19.78 -18.83
N ASP A 910 53.21 18.95 -19.03
CA ASP A 910 53.61 18.45 -20.35
C ASP A 910 52.47 17.69 -21.02
N ALA A 911 52.16 18.00 -22.29
CA ALA A 911 51.12 17.34 -23.09
C ALA A 911 51.54 15.97 -23.63
N SER A 912 52.55 15.34 -23.00
CA SER A 912 53.03 14.03 -23.41
C SER A 912 51.94 12.96 -23.22
N LEU A 913 51.96 11.94 -24.07
CA LEU A 913 51.04 10.80 -23.92
C LEU A 913 51.28 10.07 -22.58
N ASP A 914 52.53 10.07 -22.10
CA ASP A 914 52.90 9.46 -20.82
C ASP A 914 52.21 10.15 -19.62
N THR A 915 52.33 11.48 -19.53
CA THR A 915 51.67 12.28 -18.47
C THR A 915 50.15 12.14 -18.51
N THR A 916 49.55 12.15 -19.70
CA THR A 916 48.09 12.00 -19.87
C THR A 916 47.58 10.67 -19.32
N TRP A 917 48.21 9.55 -19.70
CA TRP A 917 47.76 8.23 -19.29
C TRP A 917 48.16 7.87 -17.86
N ARG A 918 49.31 8.39 -17.37
CA ARG A 918 49.69 8.32 -15.96
C ARG A 918 48.64 9.00 -15.07
N ASP A 919 48.28 10.24 -15.38
CA ASP A 919 47.32 11.02 -14.59
C ASP A 919 45.93 10.38 -14.64
N TYR A 920 45.55 9.84 -15.80
CA TYR A 920 44.33 9.04 -15.94
C TYR A 920 44.33 7.80 -15.04
N ALA A 921 45.44 7.04 -15.00
CA ALA A 921 45.57 5.89 -14.12
C ALA A 921 45.50 6.29 -12.63
N ILE A 922 46.18 7.37 -12.23
CA ILE A 922 46.14 7.89 -10.85
C ILE A 922 44.72 8.28 -10.43
N ASN A 923 43.98 8.99 -11.29
CA ASN A 923 42.59 9.38 -11.02
C ASN A 923 41.71 8.17 -10.67
N HIS A 924 41.86 7.07 -11.40
CA HIS A 924 41.05 5.87 -11.20
C HIS A 924 41.52 5.00 -10.02
N VAL A 925 42.82 4.98 -9.71
CA VAL A 925 43.32 4.39 -8.46
C VAL A 925 42.74 5.12 -7.25
N VAL A 926 42.76 6.45 -7.24
CA VAL A 926 42.15 7.24 -6.15
C VAL A 926 40.63 7.04 -6.13
N GLY A 927 40.01 6.84 -7.30
CA GLY A 927 38.59 6.50 -7.45
C GLY A 927 38.14 5.27 -6.65
N LEU A 928 39.04 4.35 -6.28
CA LEU A 928 38.74 3.20 -5.42
C LEU A 928 38.26 3.62 -4.02
N ALA A 929 38.66 4.79 -3.53
CA ALA A 929 38.24 5.31 -2.23
C ALA A 929 36.73 5.61 -2.16
N GLY A 930 36.10 5.91 -3.30
CA GLY A 930 34.68 6.25 -3.37
C GLY A 930 33.76 5.12 -2.88
N PRO A 931 33.78 3.93 -3.51
CA PRO A 931 32.93 2.81 -3.10
C PRO A 931 33.25 2.29 -1.70
N ILE A 932 34.51 2.39 -1.26
CA ILE A 932 34.92 2.07 0.13
C ILE A 932 34.21 3.03 1.10
N THR A 933 34.24 4.33 0.82
CA THR A 933 33.57 5.35 1.64
C THR A 933 32.06 5.15 1.63
N ALA A 934 31.45 4.87 0.47
CA ALA A 934 30.02 4.58 0.35
C ALA A 934 29.61 3.39 1.24
N ALA A 935 30.36 2.29 1.21
CA ALA A 935 30.07 1.09 2.01
C ALA A 935 30.03 1.39 3.53
N VAL A 936 30.84 2.33 4.01
CA VAL A 936 30.81 2.78 5.41
C VAL A 936 29.63 3.73 5.69
N LEU A 937 29.40 4.70 4.79
CA LEU A 937 28.35 5.71 4.97
C LEU A 937 26.94 5.11 4.94
N VAL A 938 26.67 4.12 4.09
CA VAL A 938 25.35 3.46 4.01
C VAL A 938 24.97 2.75 5.31
N GLU A 939 25.96 2.31 6.08
CA GLU A 939 25.79 1.68 7.40
C GLU A 939 25.81 2.70 8.56
N THR A 940 25.72 4.01 8.30
CA THR A 940 25.58 5.06 9.32
C THR A 940 24.11 5.41 9.61
N ARG A 941 23.68 5.41 10.89
CA ARG A 941 22.25 5.35 11.30
C ARG A 941 21.43 6.53 10.78
N TRP A 942 22.09 7.68 10.68
CA TRP A 942 21.49 8.95 10.33
C TRP A 942 21.50 9.24 8.83
N LEU A 943 22.38 8.56 8.07
CA LEU A 943 22.59 8.83 6.65
C LEU A 943 21.87 7.81 5.77
N GLY A 944 22.03 6.52 6.06
CA GLY A 944 21.48 5.46 5.23
C GLY A 944 21.93 5.57 3.76
N ARG A 945 21.16 4.98 2.85
CA ARG A 945 21.43 5.03 1.40
C ARG A 945 21.08 6.40 0.81
N ARG A 946 19.99 7.02 1.26
CA ARG A 946 19.54 8.34 0.75
C ARG A 946 20.53 9.46 1.07
N GLY A 947 21.01 9.52 2.31
CA GLY A 947 22.00 10.49 2.74
C GLY A 947 23.35 10.27 2.06
N THR A 948 23.75 9.01 1.84
CA THR A 948 25.01 8.69 1.13
C THR A 948 24.97 9.15 -0.33
N LEU A 949 23.84 8.95 -1.03
CA LEU A 949 23.63 9.51 -2.37
C LEU A 949 23.74 11.04 -2.38
N ALA A 950 23.05 11.72 -1.45
CA ALA A 950 23.11 13.17 -1.34
C ALA A 950 24.53 13.68 -1.05
N ILE A 951 25.31 13.00 -0.19
CA ILE A 951 26.71 13.34 0.11
C ILE A 951 27.60 13.14 -1.11
N GLY A 952 27.46 12.02 -1.84
CA GLY A 952 28.22 11.77 -3.06
C GLY A 952 27.96 12.83 -4.13
N ALA A 953 26.69 13.20 -4.34
CA ALA A 953 26.31 14.25 -5.27
C ALA A 953 26.80 15.64 -4.82
N GLY A 954 26.60 15.99 -3.54
CA GLY A 954 26.98 17.29 -2.98
C GLY A 954 28.49 17.53 -2.93
N SER A 955 29.27 16.52 -2.53
CA SER A 955 30.73 16.59 -2.55
C SER A 955 31.25 16.73 -3.99
N THR A 956 30.71 15.98 -4.94
CA THR A 956 31.07 16.09 -6.36
C THR A 956 30.71 17.47 -6.92
N MET A 957 29.51 17.98 -6.61
CA MET A 957 29.07 19.32 -7.00
C MET A 957 30.01 20.41 -6.49
N ALA A 958 30.35 20.38 -5.20
CA ALA A 958 31.24 21.37 -4.58
C ALA A 958 32.64 21.35 -5.22
N LEU A 959 33.20 20.16 -5.43
CA LEU A 959 34.49 19.98 -6.08
C LEU A 959 34.47 20.43 -7.54
N GLN A 960 33.38 20.19 -8.28
CA GLN A 960 33.23 20.67 -9.66
C GLN A 960 33.11 22.20 -9.75
N PHE A 961 32.39 22.86 -8.85
CA PHE A 961 32.39 24.34 -8.79
C PHE A 961 33.80 24.88 -8.47
N GLY A 962 34.48 24.25 -7.50
CA GLY A 962 35.85 24.60 -7.09
C GLY A 962 36.91 24.32 -8.16
N TYR A 963 36.64 23.41 -9.10
CA TYR A 963 37.56 23.05 -10.19
C TYR A 963 37.96 24.26 -11.05
N THR A 964 37.14 25.31 -11.08
CA THR A 964 37.44 26.56 -11.79
C THR A 964 38.62 27.37 -11.24
N GLN A 965 39.09 27.04 -10.03
CA GLN A 965 40.17 27.75 -9.34
C GLN A 965 41.55 27.11 -9.52
N ILE A 966 41.65 26.01 -10.28
CA ILE A 966 42.88 25.24 -10.48
C ILE A 966 43.86 26.02 -11.37
N LYS A 967 45.12 26.07 -10.96
CA LYS A 967 46.20 26.81 -11.67
C LYS A 967 47.46 25.99 -11.94
N THR A 968 47.62 24.81 -11.33
CA THR A 968 48.85 24.00 -11.42
C THR A 968 48.59 22.52 -11.77
N PRO A 969 49.56 21.81 -12.39
CA PRO A 969 49.43 20.39 -12.78
C PRO A 969 49.00 19.49 -11.62
N ALA A 970 49.65 19.67 -10.47
CA ALA A 970 49.39 18.90 -9.27
C ALA A 970 47.98 19.16 -8.72
N GLN A 971 47.51 20.43 -8.76
CA GLN A 971 46.14 20.77 -8.36
C GLN A 971 45.11 20.14 -9.31
N ASN A 972 45.38 20.12 -10.62
CA ASN A 972 44.51 19.49 -11.59
C ASN A 972 44.32 18.00 -11.28
N LEU A 973 45.43 17.28 -11.15
CA LEU A 973 45.44 15.85 -10.82
C LEU A 973 44.75 15.57 -9.49
N ALA A 974 45.08 16.33 -8.44
CA ALA A 974 44.51 16.13 -7.11
C ALA A 974 42.98 16.34 -7.10
N VAL A 975 42.48 17.42 -7.70
CA VAL A 975 41.05 17.71 -7.72
C VAL A 975 40.31 16.76 -8.67
N SER A 976 40.86 16.42 -9.84
CA SER A 976 40.23 15.44 -10.75
C SER A 976 40.11 14.06 -10.10
N ALA A 977 41.16 13.61 -9.41
CA ALA A 977 41.17 12.34 -8.68
C ALA A 977 40.14 12.35 -7.54
N THR A 978 40.02 13.48 -6.83
CA THR A 978 39.04 13.64 -5.75
C THR A 978 37.61 13.70 -6.29
N ILE A 979 37.36 14.34 -7.43
CA ILE A 979 36.07 14.32 -8.12
C ILE A 979 35.70 12.88 -8.54
N THR A 980 36.67 12.12 -9.05
CA THR A 980 36.46 10.70 -9.38
C THR A 980 36.08 9.89 -8.12
N ALA A 981 36.78 10.07 -7.01
CA ALA A 981 36.44 9.40 -5.75
C ALA A 981 35.05 9.81 -5.23
N ALA A 982 34.74 11.12 -5.21
CA ALA A 982 33.47 11.65 -4.75
C ALA A 982 32.28 11.17 -5.59
N SER A 983 32.40 11.21 -6.92
CA SER A 983 31.36 10.74 -7.83
C SER A 983 31.13 9.23 -7.71
N ASN A 984 32.19 8.46 -7.43
CA ASN A 984 32.07 7.03 -7.17
C ASN A 984 31.33 6.69 -5.86
N ILE A 985 31.21 7.62 -4.90
CA ILE A 985 30.33 7.44 -3.73
C ILE A 985 28.87 7.37 -4.20
N TYR A 986 28.48 8.28 -5.09
CA TYR A 986 27.13 8.30 -5.67
C TYR A 986 26.87 7.02 -6.48
N TYR A 987 27.78 6.69 -7.41
CA TYR A 987 27.65 5.48 -8.23
C TYR A 987 27.60 4.21 -7.41
N GLY A 988 28.45 4.06 -6.39
CA GLY A 988 28.43 2.87 -5.53
C GLY A 988 27.11 2.69 -4.80
N THR A 989 26.47 3.79 -4.43
CA THR A 989 25.21 3.75 -3.67
C THR A 989 24.00 3.51 -4.57
N ILE A 990 23.89 4.18 -5.73
CA ILE A 990 22.71 4.07 -6.61
C ILE A 990 22.59 2.68 -7.25
N TYR A 991 23.73 2.05 -7.55
CA TYR A 991 23.78 0.69 -8.10
C TYR A 991 23.30 -0.38 -7.12
N ALA A 992 23.51 -0.18 -5.81
CA ALA A 992 22.98 -1.07 -4.78
C ALA A 992 21.53 -0.75 -4.42
N TYR A 993 21.20 0.53 -4.27
CA TYR A 993 19.85 0.97 -3.91
C TYR A 993 18.79 0.53 -4.93
N THR A 994 19.12 0.54 -6.22
CA THR A 994 18.16 0.20 -7.30
C THR A 994 17.57 -1.21 -7.17
N PRO A 995 18.37 -2.30 -7.13
CA PRO A 995 17.83 -3.65 -6.94
C PRO A 995 17.28 -3.92 -5.53
N GLU A 996 17.71 -3.17 -4.50
CA GLU A 996 17.19 -3.31 -3.12
C GLU A 996 15.73 -2.87 -3.00
N ILE A 997 15.32 -1.82 -3.73
CA ILE A 997 13.94 -1.30 -3.70
C ILE A 997 13.02 -2.03 -4.67
N LEU A 998 13.55 -2.49 -5.82
CA LEU A 998 12.71 -3.10 -6.85
C LEU A 998 12.28 -4.54 -6.46
N PRO A 999 10.99 -4.89 -6.62
CA PRO A 999 10.47 -6.22 -6.27
C PRO A 999 11.19 -7.35 -7.02
N SER A 1000 11.58 -8.41 -6.32
CA SER A 1000 12.34 -9.55 -6.90
C SER A 1000 11.74 -10.11 -8.20
N ALA A 1001 10.42 -10.16 -8.31
CA ALA A 1001 9.70 -10.71 -9.48
C ALA A 1001 9.90 -9.89 -10.78
N HIS A 1002 10.17 -8.59 -10.64
CA HIS A 1002 10.30 -7.63 -11.73
C HIS A 1002 11.63 -6.88 -11.67
N ARG A 1003 12.56 -7.32 -10.80
CA ARG A 1003 13.77 -6.59 -10.45
C ARG A 1003 14.66 -6.36 -11.66
N ALA A 1004 14.90 -7.38 -12.48
CA ALA A 1004 15.76 -7.24 -13.65
C ALA A 1004 15.10 -6.33 -14.71
N THR A 1005 13.79 -6.40 -14.88
CA THR A 1005 13.04 -5.51 -15.78
C THR A 1005 13.11 -4.06 -15.30
N GLY A 1006 12.86 -3.79 -14.01
CA GLY A 1006 12.91 -2.44 -13.45
C GLY A 1006 14.32 -1.84 -13.45
N TYR A 1007 15.33 -2.65 -13.12
CA TYR A 1007 16.72 -2.21 -13.19
C TYR A 1007 17.13 -1.98 -14.66
N GLY A 1008 16.75 -2.88 -15.57
CA GLY A 1008 16.92 -2.69 -17.01
C GLY A 1008 16.33 -1.38 -17.51
N LEU A 1009 15.13 -1.00 -17.06
CA LEU A 1009 14.48 0.26 -17.42
C LEU A 1009 15.29 1.48 -16.92
N CYS A 1010 15.78 1.42 -15.69
CA CYS A 1010 16.65 2.46 -15.12
C CYS A 1010 17.93 2.63 -15.93
N VAL A 1011 18.56 1.51 -16.33
CA VAL A 1011 19.77 1.53 -17.16
C VAL A 1011 19.47 2.06 -18.56
N VAL A 1012 18.36 1.66 -19.18
CA VAL A 1012 17.96 2.20 -20.49
C VAL A 1012 17.82 3.72 -20.40
N MET A 1013 17.16 4.25 -19.36
CA MET A 1013 17.03 5.68 -19.14
C MET A 1013 18.38 6.37 -18.85
N ASN A 1014 19.30 5.70 -18.16
CA ASN A 1014 20.67 6.18 -18.01
C ASN A 1014 21.38 6.33 -19.36
N ARG A 1015 21.24 5.35 -20.27
CA ARG A 1015 21.85 5.40 -21.59
C ARG A 1015 21.18 6.44 -22.49
N VAL A 1016 19.86 6.65 -22.38
CA VAL A 1016 19.18 7.79 -23.04
C VAL A 1016 19.77 9.12 -22.57
N GLY A 1017 19.91 9.31 -21.25
CA GLY A 1017 20.60 10.47 -20.69
C GLY A 1017 22.03 10.62 -21.23
N GLY A 1018 22.77 9.52 -21.32
CA GLY A 1018 24.13 9.49 -21.86
C GLY A 1018 24.22 9.86 -23.34
N ILE A 1019 23.31 9.38 -24.18
CA ILE A 1019 23.20 9.78 -25.59
C ILE A 1019 22.95 11.29 -25.69
N ILE A 1020 22.03 11.83 -24.88
CA ILE A 1020 21.78 13.27 -24.81
C ILE A 1020 23.05 14.02 -24.39
N GLY A 1021 23.76 13.54 -23.37
CA GLY A 1021 25.03 14.14 -22.93
C GLY A 1021 26.10 14.15 -24.03
N VAL A 1022 26.25 13.06 -24.78
CA VAL A 1022 27.19 12.98 -25.93
C VAL A 1022 26.78 13.93 -27.06
N LEU A 1023 25.48 14.03 -27.36
CA LEU A 1023 24.97 14.94 -28.38
C LEU A 1023 25.17 16.40 -27.96
N ILE A 1024 24.82 16.78 -26.73
CA ILE A 1024 25.10 18.12 -26.20
C ILE A 1024 26.60 18.41 -26.30
N GLY A 1025 27.45 17.48 -25.88
CA GLY A 1025 28.92 17.59 -26.01
C GLY A 1025 29.43 17.72 -27.45
N SER A 1026 28.68 17.21 -28.43
CA SER A 1026 29.02 17.26 -29.85
C SER A 1026 28.62 18.58 -30.53
N TYR A 1027 27.65 19.32 -29.96
CA TYR A 1027 27.10 20.56 -30.55
C TYR A 1027 27.33 21.82 -29.71
N ALA A 1028 27.66 21.69 -28.42
CA ALA A 1028 27.92 22.83 -27.54
C ALA A 1028 29.27 23.50 -27.83
N ASN A 1029 29.36 24.80 -27.56
CA ASN A 1029 30.63 25.53 -27.62
C ASN A 1029 31.52 25.13 -26.43
N VAL A 1030 32.44 24.19 -26.68
CA VAL A 1030 33.39 23.60 -25.73
C VAL A 1030 34.45 24.58 -25.19
N GLU A 1031 34.53 25.81 -25.71
CA GLU A 1031 35.52 26.81 -25.27
C GLU A 1031 35.07 27.59 -24.02
N THR A 1032 33.81 27.46 -23.60
CA THR A 1032 33.24 28.18 -22.46
C THR A 1032 33.24 27.36 -21.17
N THR A 1033 33.14 28.02 -20.01
CA THR A 1033 33.03 27.33 -18.70
C THR A 1033 31.62 26.80 -18.40
N ALA A 1034 30.63 27.14 -19.23
CA ALA A 1034 29.22 26.83 -19.00
C ALA A 1034 28.91 25.32 -18.83
N PRO A 1035 29.53 24.39 -19.59
CA PRO A 1035 29.23 22.96 -19.42
C PRO A 1035 29.64 22.40 -18.06
N LEU A 1036 30.69 22.92 -17.44
CA LEU A 1036 31.13 22.52 -16.10
C LEU A 1036 30.10 22.94 -15.03
N PHE A 1037 29.53 24.14 -15.16
CA PHE A 1037 28.45 24.63 -14.32
C PHE A 1037 27.15 23.84 -14.52
N VAL A 1038 26.85 23.43 -15.75
CA VAL A 1038 25.72 22.53 -16.04
C VAL A 1038 25.92 21.17 -15.38
N CYS A 1039 27.14 20.59 -15.45
CA CYS A 1039 27.45 19.34 -14.73
C CYS A 1039 27.24 19.47 -13.22
N ALA A 1040 27.75 20.55 -12.62
CA ALA A 1040 27.59 20.81 -11.19
C ALA A 1040 26.11 21.02 -10.81
N GLY A 1041 25.35 21.76 -11.62
CA GLY A 1041 23.91 21.96 -11.43
C GLY A 1041 23.10 20.66 -11.53
N LEU A 1042 23.46 19.77 -12.45
CA LEU A 1042 22.86 18.44 -12.56
C LEU A 1042 23.18 17.56 -11.34
N PHE A 1043 24.39 17.65 -10.76
CA PHE A 1043 24.67 17.04 -9.45
C PHE A 1043 23.84 17.67 -8.33
N GLY A 1044 23.58 18.98 -8.36
CA GLY A 1044 22.64 19.64 -7.45
C GLY A 1044 21.22 19.08 -7.54
N LEU A 1045 20.74 18.82 -8.76
CA LEU A 1045 19.46 18.13 -8.99
C LEU A 1045 19.47 16.71 -8.41
N LEU A 1046 20.57 15.97 -8.53
CA LEU A 1046 20.70 14.63 -7.94
C LEU A 1046 20.58 14.64 -6.41
N ILE A 1047 21.02 15.71 -5.72
CA ILE A 1047 20.81 15.85 -4.27
C ILE A 1047 19.31 15.87 -3.97
N VAL A 1048 18.54 16.70 -4.68
CA VAL A 1048 17.09 16.82 -4.49
C VAL A 1048 16.39 15.50 -4.82
N LEU A 1049 16.72 14.89 -5.95
CA LEU A 1049 16.14 13.62 -6.38
C LEU A 1049 16.49 12.46 -5.43
N SER A 1050 17.68 12.46 -4.85
CA SER A 1050 18.11 11.43 -3.87
C SER A 1050 17.39 11.60 -2.53
N LEU A 1051 17.20 12.84 -2.08
CA LEU A 1051 16.45 13.14 -0.86
C LEU A 1051 14.94 12.94 -1.03
N ALA A 1052 14.40 13.02 -2.25
CA ALA A 1052 13.00 12.74 -2.55
C ALA A 1052 12.66 11.23 -2.58
N LEU A 1053 13.65 10.34 -2.52
CA LEU A 1053 13.40 8.90 -2.50
C LEU A 1053 12.57 8.50 -1.25
N PRO A 1054 11.48 7.73 -1.40
CA PRO A 1054 10.55 7.45 -0.32
C PRO A 1054 11.05 6.44 0.72
N PHE A 1055 11.96 5.52 0.35
CA PHE A 1055 12.42 4.43 1.23
C PHE A 1055 13.87 4.58 1.65
N GLU A 1056 14.13 4.18 2.90
CA GLU A 1056 15.46 3.86 3.37
C GLU A 1056 15.55 2.33 3.51
N SER A 1057 16.42 1.71 2.71
CA SER A 1057 16.56 0.25 2.63
C SER A 1057 17.44 -0.34 3.73
N ARG A 1058 18.16 0.51 4.48
CA ARG A 1058 19.03 0.04 5.56
C ARG A 1058 18.29 -0.83 6.57
N GLY A 1059 18.85 -2.03 6.82
CA GLY A 1059 18.37 -2.93 7.87
C GLY A 1059 17.03 -3.60 7.56
N LYS A 1060 16.53 -3.43 6.33
CA LYS A 1060 15.28 -4.01 5.84
C LYS A 1060 15.56 -5.06 4.77
N ARG A 1061 14.69 -6.06 4.70
CA ARG A 1061 14.79 -7.17 3.74
C ARG A 1061 14.29 -6.73 2.36
N SER A 1062 15.11 -6.95 1.34
CA SER A 1062 14.66 -6.82 -0.05
C SER A 1062 13.70 -7.96 -0.37
N VAL A 1063 12.47 -7.62 -0.76
CA VAL A 1063 11.44 -8.60 -1.12
C VAL A 1063 11.58 -8.98 -2.58
#